data_AF-A0A1Q7E247-F1
#
_entry.id   AF-A0A1Q7E247-F1
#
_cell.length_a   1.000
_cell.length_b   1.000
_cell.length_c   1.000
_cell.angle_alpha   90.00
_cell.angle_beta   90.00
_cell.angle_gamma   90.00
#
_symmetry.space_group_name_H-M   'P 1'
#
loop_
_entity.id
_entity.type
_entity.pdbx_description
1 polymer ?
#
loop_
_entity_poly.entity_id
_entity_poly.type
_entity_poly.pdbx_seq_one_letter_code
_entity_poly.pdbx_strand_id
1 'polypeptide(L)'
;MKARTAAMLGAALLAGLPACIDLKEDVISGLTPGSYGSREVFEALVNATYDPLRTFWAQERGFTVTEFGTDIFTKGSDGSHKQINDYTPLLNPTESFFQDTWTDFYRAINTANAAIGQAAIVPMDSALKAKRVAEARFLRALYYFVLVQMYGPVDLTLQETTSPTTEATRAPIDTVYEAIINDLRYAEATLDYTTPDYGRVTKGAAQHLLAKVYLTRIRDPDPVADEAAKRQAGDFAQAADYAQRVINSGHYSLLPRFADVFDFHNERNAEVIWSVQFTSDPLTTGNGNQGHLFFLMEYDVLPGMLRDIANGRPFKRFRPTTFLLKLYDRTKDSRYDAQFTRVWYANNAATIPTDALGVPKFGLGDTAVFVSTTDADTVLAKTAPYRVYTPKTYTNKIFPSLNKFHDPFRLSVNDMRGSRDFLLCRLAETYLIAAEALLRDGRPTEALPYINAVRRRAAIPGQESAMELTVGQLTLDEILNERARELAGEMMRWFDLVRTHTLVARVKAYNSDHAVPPEPGVLTIPETHISRRTFLTLSAAGAAGAALGVTGSAHPTRAATATADAAAPDLRLGVASYSLRNFPRDKAIAMVQALGTRYVNFKSVHLPYELSPAELAAARREIEAAGLQIVGGGVITFDQDADAGVERYFAYAKAAGMPLITASGDPKLLPRIERFATRYDIQVAIHNHGPEDKHFPSPYDVLQAVRNLDRRMGLCIDIGHTVRTGTDVARAIADAGPRLLDMHAKDLRDLKVKESQCIVGEGAIPIPEIFQQLQA
;
A
#
# COMPACT_ATOMS: atom_id res chain seq x y z
N MET A 1 78.24 -36.54 -21.82
CA MET A 1 78.10 -36.19 -23.26
C MET A 1 76.61 -36.11 -23.56
N LYS A 2 76.14 -34.92 -24.01
CA LYS A 2 74.83 -34.59 -24.63
C LYS A 2 73.53 -35.12 -23.97
N ALA A 3 72.73 -34.14 -23.53
CA ALA A 3 71.36 -34.27 -23.08
C ALA A 3 70.39 -34.63 -24.23
N ARG A 4 69.41 -35.49 -23.93
CA ARG A 4 68.09 -35.55 -24.56
C ARG A 4 67.09 -36.34 -23.69
N THR A 5 65.98 -35.68 -23.41
CA THR A 5 64.60 -36.18 -23.22
C THR A 5 64.21 -37.09 -22.03
N ALA A 6 63.29 -36.52 -21.24
CA ALA A 6 62.03 -37.08 -20.71
C ALA A 6 62.02 -38.09 -19.54
N ALA A 7 61.01 -37.84 -18.69
CA ALA A 7 60.28 -38.75 -17.79
C ALA A 7 60.82 -39.00 -16.35
N MET A 8 60.11 -38.35 -15.41
CA MET A 8 59.38 -38.93 -14.26
C MET A 8 60.10 -39.46 -13.00
N LEU A 9 59.42 -39.19 -11.86
CA LEU A 9 59.61 -39.57 -10.45
C LEU A 9 60.74 -38.85 -9.69
N GLY A 10 60.56 -38.28 -8.50
CA GLY A 10 59.43 -38.28 -7.58
C GLY A 10 59.92 -37.98 -6.15
N ALA A 11 59.09 -37.25 -5.39
CA ALA A 11 59.00 -37.14 -3.93
C ALA A 11 60.24 -36.57 -3.17
N ALA A 12 60.11 -35.51 -2.37
CA ALA A 12 59.34 -35.48 -1.13
C ALA A 12 59.47 -34.09 -0.47
N LEU A 13 58.56 -33.80 0.46
CA LEU A 13 58.37 -32.59 1.26
C LEU A 13 57.64 -31.41 0.59
N LEU A 14 56.32 -31.53 0.55
CA LEU A 14 55.44 -30.51 1.13
C LEU A 14 54.13 -31.17 1.54
N ALA A 15 53.95 -31.35 2.85
CA ALA A 15 52.69 -31.76 3.45
C ALA A 15 51.69 -30.61 3.30
N GLY A 16 50.89 -30.66 2.23
CA GLY A 16 49.65 -29.91 2.14
C GLY A 16 48.57 -30.63 2.95
N LEU A 17 48.12 -29.99 4.04
CA LEU A 17 46.84 -30.32 4.64
C LEU A 17 45.73 -29.71 3.75
N PRO A 18 44.72 -30.47 3.31
CA PRO A 18 43.54 -29.88 2.71
C PRO A 18 42.73 -29.26 3.85
N ALA A 19 42.74 -27.93 3.96
CA ALA A 19 41.67 -27.24 4.67
C ALA A 19 40.42 -27.32 3.80
N CYS A 20 39.70 -28.45 3.88
CA CYS A 20 38.26 -28.43 3.61
C CYS A 20 37.63 -27.57 4.71
N ILE A 21 37.47 -26.29 4.43
CA ILE A 21 36.55 -25.45 5.21
C ILE A 21 35.15 -25.88 4.76
N ASP A 22 34.43 -26.59 5.63
CA ASP A 22 32.98 -26.78 5.49
C ASP A 22 32.33 -25.40 5.71
N LEU A 23 32.06 -24.67 4.63
CA LEU A 23 31.31 -23.42 4.64
C LEU A 23 29.82 -23.72 4.88
N LYS A 24 29.49 -24.17 6.09
CA LYS A 24 28.14 -24.12 6.61
C LYS A 24 27.95 -22.77 7.29
N GLU A 25 27.46 -21.81 6.53
CA GLU A 25 26.95 -20.56 7.09
C GLU A 25 25.56 -20.83 7.64
N ASP A 26 25.41 -20.77 8.97
CA ASP A 26 24.11 -20.78 9.61
C ASP A 26 23.43 -19.43 9.34
N VAL A 27 22.25 -19.46 8.72
CA VAL A 27 21.44 -18.26 8.58
C VAL A 27 20.74 -17.97 9.89
N ILE A 28 21.26 -16.96 10.58
CA ILE A 28 20.84 -16.56 11.93
C ILE A 28 19.52 -15.77 11.91
N SER A 29 19.10 -15.20 10.76
CA SER A 29 17.78 -14.59 10.59
C SER A 29 17.33 -14.54 9.12
N GLY A 30 16.06 -14.89 8.88
CA GLY A 30 15.50 -15.07 7.54
C GLY A 30 15.39 -16.56 7.19
N LEU A 31 14.41 -16.90 6.35
CA LEU A 31 14.31 -18.24 5.78
C LEU A 31 15.23 -18.28 4.54
N THR A 32 16.30 -19.08 4.54
CA THR A 32 17.04 -19.38 3.32
C THR A 32 16.19 -20.20 2.39
N PRO A 33 16.21 -20.00 1.05
CA PRO A 33 15.64 -20.96 0.12
C PRO A 33 16.14 -22.37 0.48
N GLY A 34 15.22 -23.26 0.87
CA GLY A 34 15.60 -24.52 1.50
C GLY A 34 14.41 -25.32 2.04
N SER A 35 14.67 -26.54 2.49
CA SER A 35 13.66 -27.43 3.07
C SER A 35 13.30 -27.01 4.50
N TYR A 36 12.09 -26.49 4.72
CA TYR A 36 11.59 -26.18 6.05
C TYR A 36 10.83 -27.38 6.61
N GLY A 37 11.57 -28.30 7.22
CA GLY A 37 11.00 -29.52 7.79
C GLY A 37 10.23 -29.33 9.10
N SER A 38 10.12 -28.12 9.66
CA SER A 38 9.39 -27.91 10.93
C SER A 38 7.93 -27.49 10.71
N ARG A 39 7.06 -28.00 11.58
CA ARG A 39 5.63 -27.67 11.58
C ARG A 39 5.40 -26.18 11.79
N GLU A 40 6.17 -25.57 12.69
CA GLU A 40 6.03 -24.17 13.09
C GLU A 40 6.36 -23.23 11.93
N VAL A 41 7.41 -23.54 11.16
CA VAL A 41 7.77 -22.74 9.97
C VAL A 41 6.74 -22.89 8.86
N PHE A 42 6.22 -24.10 8.65
CA PHE A 42 5.14 -24.31 7.68
C PHE A 42 3.86 -23.52 8.03
N GLU A 43 3.44 -23.53 9.30
CA GLU A 43 2.30 -22.73 9.76
C GLU A 43 2.56 -21.23 9.60
N ALA A 44 3.76 -20.76 9.92
CA ALA A 44 4.15 -19.36 9.71
C ALA A 44 4.13 -18.98 8.22
N LEU A 45 4.61 -19.86 7.35
CA LEU A 45 4.63 -19.66 5.90
C LEU A 45 3.21 -19.61 5.33
N VAL A 46 2.31 -20.48 5.79
CA VAL A 46 0.88 -20.43 5.43
C VAL A 46 0.26 -19.13 5.92
N ASN A 47 0.49 -18.72 7.17
CA ASN A 47 -0.02 -17.44 7.68
C ASN A 47 0.52 -16.25 6.89
N ALA A 48 1.79 -16.29 6.46
CA ALA A 48 2.39 -15.24 5.62
C ALA A 48 1.71 -15.10 4.25
N THR A 49 1.02 -16.14 3.74
CA THR A 49 0.22 -16.01 2.51
C THR A 49 -1.01 -15.13 2.68
N TYR A 50 -1.50 -14.88 3.91
CA TYR A 50 -2.64 -13.99 4.16
C TYR A 50 -2.25 -12.52 4.27
N ASP A 51 -1.01 -12.21 4.66
CA ASP A 51 -0.57 -10.84 4.95
C ASP A 51 -0.76 -9.86 3.78
N PRO A 52 -0.46 -10.23 2.51
CA PRO A 52 -0.65 -9.35 1.35
C PRO A 52 -2.11 -8.96 1.09
N LEU A 53 -3.10 -9.61 1.71
CA LEU A 53 -4.48 -9.14 1.64
C LEU A 53 -4.59 -7.69 2.18
N ARG A 54 -3.85 -7.35 3.23
CA ARG A 54 -3.92 -6.05 3.90
C ARG A 54 -3.23 -4.92 3.12
N THR A 55 -2.52 -5.22 2.04
CA THR A 55 -1.90 -4.19 1.19
C THR A 55 -2.84 -3.71 0.08
N PHE A 56 -3.85 -4.50 -0.27
CA PHE A 56 -4.83 -4.17 -1.32
C PHE A 56 -6.21 -3.87 -0.76
N TRP A 57 -6.80 -4.80 -0.01
CA TRP A 57 -8.16 -4.62 0.53
C TRP A 57 -8.16 -3.64 1.70
N ALA A 58 -9.17 -2.78 1.73
CA ALA A 58 -9.30 -1.69 2.70
C ALA A 58 -8.18 -0.62 2.64
N GLN A 59 -7.37 -0.62 1.58
CA GLN A 59 -6.32 0.36 1.33
C GLN A 59 -6.68 1.29 0.17
N GLU A 60 -6.12 2.51 0.16
CA GLU A 60 -6.36 3.50 -0.90
C GLU A 60 -6.14 2.91 -2.29
N ARG A 61 -5.05 2.15 -2.46
CA ARG A 61 -4.68 1.48 -3.71
C ARG A 61 -5.84 0.65 -4.25
N GLY A 62 -6.37 -0.26 -3.43
CA GLY A 62 -7.45 -1.15 -3.81
C GLY A 62 -8.74 -0.40 -4.14
N PHE A 63 -9.20 0.51 -3.28
CA PHE A 63 -10.40 1.30 -3.57
C PHE A 63 -10.25 2.12 -4.85
N THR A 64 -9.08 2.73 -5.08
CA THR A 64 -8.84 3.57 -6.25
C THR A 64 -8.97 2.75 -7.54
N VAL A 65 -8.29 1.61 -7.65
CA VAL A 65 -8.32 0.81 -8.88
C VAL A 65 -9.63 0.05 -9.11
N THR A 66 -10.51 -0.01 -8.11
CA THR A 66 -11.77 -0.78 -8.19
C THR A 66 -13.04 0.07 -8.18
N GLU A 67 -12.98 1.31 -7.69
CA GLU A 67 -14.14 2.20 -7.55
C GLU A 67 -14.01 3.51 -8.37
N PHE A 68 -12.81 4.06 -8.58
CA PHE A 68 -12.64 5.25 -9.42
C PHE A 68 -12.92 4.96 -10.89
N GLY A 69 -13.34 6.00 -11.60
CA GLY A 69 -13.59 5.90 -13.03
C GLY A 69 -14.72 4.93 -13.34
N THR A 70 -15.65 4.74 -12.40
CA THR A 70 -16.85 3.95 -12.58
C THR A 70 -18.06 4.86 -12.68
N ASP A 71 -19.24 4.27 -12.84
CA ASP A 71 -20.50 4.99 -12.82
C ASP A 71 -20.99 5.35 -11.41
N ILE A 72 -20.44 4.77 -10.34
CA ILE A 72 -20.94 4.98 -8.97
C ILE A 72 -20.05 5.88 -8.10
N PHE A 73 -18.74 5.95 -8.36
CA PHE A 73 -17.83 6.89 -7.69
C PHE A 73 -16.99 7.69 -8.69
N THR A 74 -16.75 8.95 -8.32
CA THR A 74 -15.84 9.89 -8.99
C THR A 74 -14.83 10.48 -7.98
N LYS A 75 -13.85 11.22 -8.48
CA LYS A 75 -12.81 11.87 -7.66
C LYS A 75 -13.41 12.95 -6.76
N GLY A 76 -13.04 12.89 -5.48
CA GLY A 76 -13.22 13.97 -4.53
C GLY A 76 -12.10 15.00 -4.60
N SER A 77 -11.99 15.82 -3.54
CA SER A 77 -11.04 16.93 -3.48
C SER A 77 -9.60 16.47 -3.25
N ASP A 78 -9.39 15.48 -2.39
CA ASP A 78 -8.06 14.98 -2.02
C ASP A 78 -7.64 13.76 -2.88
N GLY A 79 -6.43 13.27 -2.66
CA GLY A 79 -5.83 12.12 -3.35
C GLY A 79 -5.09 12.51 -4.63
N SER A 80 -4.04 11.74 -4.96
CA SER A 80 -3.11 12.06 -6.04
C SER A 80 -3.27 11.18 -7.30
N HIS A 81 -4.10 10.12 -7.24
CA HIS A 81 -4.24 9.13 -8.32
C HIS A 81 -5.47 9.36 -9.22
N LYS A 82 -5.80 10.63 -9.48
CA LYS A 82 -7.03 11.05 -10.17
C LYS A 82 -7.07 10.63 -11.64
N GLN A 83 -5.91 10.41 -12.26
CA GLN A 83 -5.77 9.85 -13.61
C GLN A 83 -6.48 8.49 -13.79
N ILE A 84 -6.63 7.69 -12.72
CA ILE A 84 -7.39 6.43 -12.77
C ILE A 84 -8.89 6.70 -12.92
N ASN A 85 -9.41 7.77 -12.30
CA ASN A 85 -10.79 8.20 -12.52
C ASN A 85 -10.97 8.81 -13.92
N ASP A 86 -10.01 9.64 -14.30
CA ASP A 86 -10.12 10.49 -15.46
C ASP A 86 -9.77 9.76 -16.76
N TYR A 87 -9.17 8.57 -16.71
CA TYR A 87 -8.67 7.83 -17.87
C TYR A 87 -7.77 8.68 -18.78
N THR A 88 -6.92 9.53 -18.19
CA THR A 88 -5.98 10.37 -18.95
C THR A 88 -4.78 9.55 -19.41
N PRO A 89 -3.95 10.05 -20.34
CA PRO A 89 -2.69 9.40 -20.72
C PRO A 89 -1.69 9.18 -19.56
N LEU A 90 -1.92 9.78 -18.38
CA LEU A 90 -1.13 9.48 -17.18
C LEU A 90 -1.50 8.13 -16.56
N LEU A 91 -2.65 7.54 -16.93
CA LEU A 91 -2.97 6.14 -16.67
C LEU A 91 -2.10 5.26 -17.58
N ASN A 92 -0.87 5.03 -17.14
CA ASN A 92 0.15 4.33 -17.91
C ASN A 92 0.91 3.32 -17.03
N PRO A 93 1.83 2.53 -17.60
CA PRO A 93 2.61 1.52 -16.86
C PRO A 93 3.42 2.03 -15.66
N THR A 94 3.63 3.33 -15.51
CA THR A 94 4.34 3.93 -14.36
C THR A 94 3.43 4.27 -13.18
N GLU A 95 2.12 4.08 -13.33
CA GLU A 95 1.13 4.31 -12.28
C GLU A 95 1.35 3.36 -11.10
N SER A 96 1.80 3.91 -9.97
CA SER A 96 2.34 3.14 -8.85
C SER A 96 1.33 2.16 -8.26
N PHE A 97 0.03 2.49 -8.24
CA PHE A 97 -0.98 1.56 -7.73
C PHE A 97 -1.08 0.26 -8.51
N PHE A 98 -0.79 0.27 -9.81
CA PHE A 98 -0.69 -0.96 -10.60
C PHE A 98 0.67 -1.63 -10.42
N GLN A 99 1.76 -0.89 -10.28
CA GLN A 99 3.09 -1.49 -10.03
C GLN A 99 3.17 -2.20 -8.69
N ASP A 100 2.63 -1.57 -7.65
CA ASP A 100 2.65 -2.10 -6.28
C ASP A 100 1.74 -3.30 -6.15
N THR A 101 0.56 -3.29 -6.80
CA THR A 101 -0.36 -4.44 -6.83
C THR A 101 0.31 -5.64 -7.51
N TRP A 102 0.95 -5.42 -8.66
CA TRP A 102 1.73 -6.45 -9.36
C TRP A 102 2.81 -7.04 -8.43
N THR A 103 3.65 -6.18 -7.87
CA THR A 103 4.80 -6.58 -7.05
C THR A 103 4.37 -7.37 -5.81
N ASP A 104 3.40 -6.86 -5.05
CA ASP A 104 2.95 -7.50 -3.82
C ASP A 104 2.28 -8.84 -4.10
N PHE A 105 1.48 -8.94 -5.17
CA PHE A 105 0.74 -10.17 -5.47
C PHE A 105 1.65 -11.27 -6.03
N TYR A 106 2.67 -10.94 -6.83
CA TYR A 106 3.67 -11.95 -7.20
C TYR A 106 4.53 -12.40 -6.02
N ARG A 107 4.84 -11.50 -5.08
CA ARG A 107 5.47 -11.90 -3.82
C ARG A 107 4.58 -12.87 -3.04
N ALA A 108 3.29 -12.56 -2.94
CA ALA A 108 2.29 -13.41 -2.28
C ALA A 108 2.14 -14.79 -2.94
N ILE A 109 2.09 -14.81 -4.27
CA ILE A 109 2.04 -16.04 -5.08
C ILE A 109 3.28 -16.89 -4.81
N ASN A 110 4.48 -16.30 -4.80
CA ASN A 110 5.70 -17.04 -4.51
C ASN A 110 5.70 -17.61 -3.08
N THR A 111 5.23 -16.85 -2.09
CA THR A 111 5.04 -17.35 -0.71
C THR A 111 4.06 -18.52 -0.66
N ALA A 112 2.95 -18.46 -1.41
CA ALA A 112 2.00 -19.56 -1.50
C ALA A 112 2.62 -20.79 -2.19
N ASN A 113 3.39 -20.59 -3.27
CA ASN A 113 4.12 -21.66 -3.94
C ASN A 113 5.11 -22.36 -3.00
N ALA A 114 5.85 -21.59 -2.20
CA ALA A 114 6.72 -22.13 -1.17
C ALA A 114 5.93 -22.95 -0.14
N ALA A 115 4.82 -22.42 0.41
CA ALA A 115 3.98 -23.16 1.35
C ALA A 115 3.52 -24.51 0.77
N ILE A 116 3.03 -24.50 -0.47
CA ILE A 116 2.54 -25.70 -1.16
C ILE A 116 3.66 -26.72 -1.39
N GLY A 117 4.84 -26.26 -1.84
CA GLY A 117 5.99 -27.13 -2.11
C GLY A 117 6.55 -27.79 -0.84
N GLN A 118 6.60 -27.04 0.25
CA GLN A 118 7.17 -27.50 1.53
C GLN A 118 6.27 -28.51 2.25
N ALA A 119 4.96 -28.52 1.98
CA ALA A 119 4.01 -29.43 2.61
C ALA A 119 4.43 -30.93 2.47
N ALA A 120 5.10 -31.29 1.37
CA ALA A 120 5.55 -32.66 1.11
C ALA A 120 6.54 -33.19 2.17
N ILE A 121 7.33 -32.31 2.79
CA ILE A 121 8.44 -32.71 3.69
C ILE A 121 8.17 -32.43 5.17
N VAL A 122 7.09 -31.69 5.49
CA VAL A 122 6.76 -31.28 6.88
C VAL A 122 6.09 -32.44 7.63
N PRO A 123 6.55 -32.85 8.83
CA PRO A 123 5.84 -33.82 9.66
C PRO A 123 4.66 -33.13 10.38
N MET A 124 3.43 -33.41 9.92
CA MET A 124 2.18 -32.87 10.47
C MET A 124 1.04 -33.85 10.17
N ASP A 125 -0.03 -33.79 10.98
CA ASP A 125 -1.30 -34.43 10.64
C ASP A 125 -1.71 -34.16 9.19
N SER A 126 -2.05 -35.23 8.46
CA SER A 126 -2.30 -35.17 7.03
C SER A 126 -3.54 -34.35 6.67
N ALA A 127 -4.59 -34.39 7.50
CA ALA A 127 -5.81 -33.65 7.26
C ALA A 127 -5.60 -32.15 7.51
N LEU A 128 -4.95 -31.78 8.61
CA LEU A 128 -4.60 -30.39 8.90
C LEU A 128 -3.67 -29.82 7.81
N LYS A 129 -2.64 -30.58 7.42
CA LYS A 129 -1.73 -30.19 6.35
C LYS A 129 -2.46 -29.95 5.03
N ALA A 130 -3.39 -30.83 4.65
CA ALA A 130 -4.19 -30.67 3.44
C ALA A 130 -5.02 -29.37 3.49
N LYS A 131 -5.62 -29.04 4.65
CA LYS A 131 -6.34 -27.78 4.85
C LYS A 131 -5.42 -26.56 4.70
N ARG A 132 -4.22 -26.59 5.26
CA ARG A 132 -3.22 -25.50 5.10
C ARG A 132 -2.76 -25.32 3.65
N VAL A 133 -2.58 -26.41 2.91
CA VAL A 133 -2.31 -26.35 1.46
C VAL A 133 -3.52 -25.76 0.71
N ALA A 134 -4.74 -26.15 1.07
CA ALA A 134 -5.96 -25.60 0.48
C ALA A 134 -6.10 -24.08 0.72
N GLU A 135 -5.75 -23.59 1.91
CA GLU A 135 -5.70 -22.16 2.22
C GLU A 135 -4.70 -21.42 1.31
N ALA A 136 -3.46 -21.91 1.20
CA ALA A 136 -2.44 -21.31 0.35
C ALA A 136 -2.84 -21.30 -1.14
N ARG A 137 -3.47 -22.38 -1.61
CA ARG A 137 -3.98 -22.48 -2.99
C ARG A 137 -5.13 -21.51 -3.24
N PHE A 138 -6.08 -21.37 -2.31
CA PHE A 138 -7.14 -20.38 -2.42
C PHE A 138 -6.58 -18.96 -2.54
N LEU A 139 -5.61 -18.60 -1.70
CA LEU A 139 -5.00 -17.27 -1.70
C LEU A 139 -4.22 -17.02 -3.00
N ARG A 140 -3.43 -18.00 -3.46
CA ARG A 140 -2.77 -17.95 -4.78
C ARG A 140 -3.78 -17.73 -5.91
N ALA A 141 -4.91 -18.44 -5.88
CA ALA A 141 -5.98 -18.27 -6.86
C ALA A 141 -6.61 -16.87 -6.80
N LEU A 142 -6.83 -16.32 -5.60
CA LEU A 142 -7.35 -14.96 -5.41
C LEU A 142 -6.39 -13.91 -5.97
N TYR A 143 -5.07 -14.03 -5.72
CA TYR A 143 -4.07 -13.10 -6.25
C TYR A 143 -4.01 -13.16 -7.77
N TYR A 144 -3.95 -14.36 -8.35
CA TYR A 144 -4.01 -14.52 -9.80
C TYR A 144 -5.31 -13.99 -10.40
N PHE A 145 -6.44 -14.17 -9.71
CA PHE A 145 -7.73 -13.68 -10.18
C PHE A 145 -7.77 -12.15 -10.27
N VAL A 146 -7.20 -11.43 -9.29
CA VAL A 146 -7.09 -9.96 -9.40
C VAL A 146 -6.13 -9.57 -10.53
N LEU A 147 -4.95 -10.23 -10.63
CA LEU A 147 -3.96 -9.92 -11.66
C LEU A 147 -4.50 -10.13 -13.08
N VAL A 148 -5.14 -11.27 -13.37
CA VAL A 148 -5.66 -11.55 -14.72
C VAL A 148 -6.77 -10.58 -15.13
N GLN A 149 -7.58 -10.11 -14.18
CA GLN A 149 -8.62 -9.11 -14.45
C GLN A 149 -8.06 -7.72 -14.74
N MET A 150 -6.90 -7.36 -14.17
CA MET A 150 -6.28 -6.04 -14.37
C MET A 150 -5.35 -5.99 -15.58
N TYR A 151 -4.54 -7.03 -15.77
CA TYR A 151 -3.42 -7.04 -16.73
C TYR A 151 -3.63 -8.01 -17.91
N GLY A 152 -4.71 -8.79 -17.91
CA GLY A 152 -4.96 -9.82 -18.92
C GLY A 152 -3.95 -10.97 -18.81
N PRO A 153 -3.23 -11.35 -19.89
CA PRO A 153 -2.19 -12.37 -19.83
C PRO A 153 -1.05 -11.99 -18.87
N VAL A 154 -0.77 -12.88 -17.90
CA VAL A 154 0.23 -12.71 -16.83
C VAL A 154 1.21 -13.89 -16.75
N ASP A 155 2.30 -13.75 -16.02
CA ASP A 155 3.25 -14.85 -15.77
C ASP A 155 2.68 -15.86 -14.79
N LEU A 156 2.65 -17.14 -15.17
CA LEU A 156 2.04 -18.21 -14.39
C LEU A 156 3.12 -19.12 -13.80
N THR A 157 3.33 -19.00 -12.49
CA THR A 157 4.26 -19.82 -11.72
C THR A 157 3.51 -20.54 -10.60
N LEU A 158 3.57 -21.87 -10.63
CA LEU A 158 2.93 -22.73 -9.62
C LEU A 158 3.93 -23.38 -8.68
N GLN A 159 5.21 -23.02 -8.81
CA GLN A 159 6.34 -23.50 -8.03
C GLN A 159 7.12 -22.30 -7.47
N GLU A 160 7.83 -22.54 -6.37
CA GLU A 160 8.64 -21.52 -5.72
C GLU A 160 9.79 -21.10 -6.63
N THR A 161 9.99 -19.79 -6.76
CA THR A 161 11.16 -19.22 -7.41
C THR A 161 12.34 -19.30 -6.44
N THR A 162 13.28 -20.20 -6.71
CA THR A 162 14.45 -20.45 -5.86
C THR A 162 15.72 -19.71 -6.31
N SER A 163 15.69 -19.07 -7.48
CA SER A 163 16.80 -18.28 -8.02
C SER A 163 16.27 -17.07 -8.80
N PRO A 164 16.96 -15.91 -8.75
CA PRO A 164 16.58 -14.75 -9.56
C PRO A 164 16.52 -15.11 -11.05
N THR A 165 15.40 -14.79 -11.69
CA THR A 165 15.21 -14.91 -13.13
C THR A 165 14.87 -13.54 -13.72
N THR A 166 15.28 -13.32 -14.97
CA THR A 166 14.88 -12.14 -15.77
C THR A 166 13.91 -12.52 -16.89
N GLU A 167 13.51 -13.80 -16.95
CA GLU A 167 12.56 -14.33 -17.91
C GLU A 167 11.17 -14.41 -17.26
N ALA A 168 10.18 -13.81 -17.92
CA ALA A 168 8.76 -13.92 -17.58
C ALA A 168 7.98 -14.22 -18.88
N THR A 169 7.05 -15.18 -18.83
CA THR A 169 6.26 -15.58 -20.00
C THR A 169 4.80 -15.29 -19.74
N ARG A 170 4.18 -14.48 -20.61
CA ARG A 170 2.74 -14.22 -20.51
C ARG A 170 1.96 -15.48 -20.89
N ALA A 171 1.42 -16.16 -19.89
CA ALA A 171 0.56 -17.32 -20.09
C ALA A 171 -0.78 -16.87 -20.72
N PRO A 172 -1.38 -17.67 -21.61
CA PRO A 172 -2.73 -17.42 -22.11
C PRO A 172 -3.73 -17.24 -20.97
N ILE A 173 -4.69 -16.34 -21.14
CA ILE A 173 -5.72 -16.02 -20.13
C ILE A 173 -6.42 -17.30 -19.64
N ASP A 174 -6.83 -18.18 -20.57
CA ASP A 174 -7.48 -19.44 -20.25
C ASP A 174 -6.64 -20.32 -19.33
N THR A 175 -5.33 -20.43 -19.59
CA THR A 175 -4.40 -21.21 -18.74
C THR A 175 -4.29 -20.64 -17.33
N VAL A 176 -4.30 -19.31 -17.18
CA VAL A 176 -4.31 -18.66 -15.86
C VAL A 176 -5.61 -18.97 -15.13
N TYR A 177 -6.76 -18.86 -15.80
CA TYR A 177 -8.05 -19.21 -15.22
C TYR A 177 -8.18 -20.70 -14.86
N GLU A 178 -7.64 -21.60 -15.68
CA GLU A 178 -7.60 -23.03 -15.36
C GLU A 178 -6.79 -23.30 -14.08
N ALA A 179 -5.65 -22.64 -13.91
CA ALA A 179 -4.86 -22.74 -12.67
C ALA A 179 -5.65 -22.23 -11.45
N ILE A 180 -6.32 -21.07 -11.58
CA ILE A 180 -7.20 -20.51 -10.55
C ILE A 180 -8.31 -21.51 -10.18
N ILE A 181 -9.04 -22.04 -11.17
CA ILE A 181 -10.14 -22.97 -10.95
C ILE A 181 -9.65 -24.26 -10.28
N ASN A 182 -8.50 -24.79 -10.69
CA ASN A 182 -7.92 -26.00 -10.11
C ASN A 182 -7.55 -25.81 -8.63
N ASP A 183 -6.96 -24.67 -8.29
CA ASP A 183 -6.63 -24.32 -6.92
C ASP A 183 -7.89 -24.16 -6.05
N LEU A 184 -8.92 -23.48 -6.56
CA LEU A 184 -10.17 -23.29 -5.83
C LEU A 184 -10.99 -24.58 -5.69
N ARG A 185 -11.02 -25.46 -6.69
CA ARG A 185 -11.66 -26.77 -6.58
C ARG A 185 -10.97 -27.67 -5.56
N TYR A 186 -9.64 -27.62 -5.48
CA TYR A 186 -8.91 -28.29 -4.41
C TYR A 186 -9.31 -27.73 -3.04
N ALA A 187 -9.40 -26.41 -2.92
CA ALA A 187 -9.81 -25.76 -1.67
C ALA A 187 -11.25 -26.12 -1.27
N GLU A 188 -12.20 -26.08 -2.18
CA GLU A 188 -13.59 -26.51 -1.96
C GLU A 188 -13.66 -27.95 -1.45
N ALA A 189 -12.94 -28.87 -2.10
CA ALA A 189 -12.98 -30.28 -1.77
C ALA A 189 -12.37 -30.59 -0.38
N THR A 190 -11.49 -29.72 0.12
CA THR A 190 -10.66 -29.99 1.29
C THR A 190 -11.09 -29.24 2.55
N LEU A 191 -11.57 -28.00 2.41
CA LEU A 191 -11.91 -27.13 3.54
C LEU A 191 -13.29 -27.45 4.10
N ASP A 192 -13.54 -27.02 5.35
CA ASP A 192 -14.87 -27.07 5.98
C ASP A 192 -15.60 -25.73 5.80
N TYR A 193 -16.93 -25.72 5.97
CA TYR A 193 -17.72 -24.47 5.95
C TYR A 193 -17.42 -23.55 7.15
N THR A 194 -16.90 -24.12 8.23
CA THR A 194 -16.56 -23.40 9.47
C THR A 194 -15.15 -23.76 9.92
N THR A 195 -14.49 -22.81 10.59
CA THR A 195 -13.16 -22.97 11.17
C THR A 195 -13.17 -22.39 12.59
N PRO A 196 -12.45 -22.99 13.56
CA PRO A 196 -12.28 -22.39 14.89
C PRO A 196 -11.43 -21.09 14.82
N ASP A 197 -10.51 -21.02 13.86
CA ASP A 197 -9.67 -19.86 13.61
C ASP A 197 -10.39 -18.92 12.63
N TYR A 198 -11.20 -18.00 13.15
CA TYR A 198 -11.89 -17.01 12.34
C TYR A 198 -10.90 -16.21 11.48
N GLY A 199 -11.25 -15.97 10.22
CA GLY A 199 -10.40 -15.31 9.22
C GLY A 199 -9.66 -16.29 8.29
N ARG A 200 -9.52 -17.56 8.65
CA ARG A 200 -9.04 -18.58 7.69
C ARG A 200 -10.08 -18.85 6.61
N VAL A 201 -9.61 -19.22 5.43
CA VAL A 201 -10.46 -19.56 4.27
C VAL A 201 -11.34 -20.77 4.59
N THR A 202 -12.60 -20.71 4.16
CA THR A 202 -13.60 -21.79 4.31
C THR A 202 -14.03 -22.34 2.96
N LYS A 203 -14.75 -23.48 2.98
CA LYS A 203 -15.41 -24.03 1.79
C LYS A 203 -16.37 -23.04 1.14
N GLY A 204 -17.14 -22.30 1.95
CA GLY A 204 -18.05 -21.27 1.46
C GLY A 204 -17.33 -20.16 0.69
N ALA A 205 -16.16 -19.74 1.19
CA ALA A 205 -15.32 -18.76 0.50
C ALA A 205 -14.80 -19.30 -0.85
N ALA A 206 -14.32 -20.54 -0.89
CA ALA A 206 -13.88 -21.20 -2.12
C ALA A 206 -15.00 -21.31 -3.17
N GLN A 207 -16.21 -21.72 -2.75
CA GLN A 207 -17.37 -21.81 -3.64
C GLN A 207 -17.84 -20.43 -4.12
N HIS A 208 -17.86 -19.42 -3.25
CA HIS A 208 -18.18 -18.06 -3.65
C HIS A 208 -17.20 -17.53 -4.70
N LEU A 209 -15.89 -17.73 -4.47
CA LEU A 209 -14.87 -17.28 -5.41
C LEU A 209 -14.90 -18.08 -6.73
N LEU A 210 -15.21 -19.38 -6.71
CA LEU A 210 -15.47 -20.17 -7.92
C LEU A 210 -16.63 -19.58 -8.72
N ALA A 211 -17.75 -19.25 -8.06
CA ALA A 211 -18.90 -18.64 -8.72
C ALA A 211 -18.51 -17.34 -9.44
N LYS A 212 -17.72 -16.49 -8.76
CA LYS A 212 -17.22 -15.23 -9.32
C LYS A 212 -16.23 -15.45 -10.48
N VAL A 213 -15.32 -16.42 -10.36
CA VAL A 213 -14.35 -16.78 -11.40
C VAL A 213 -15.04 -17.26 -12.67
N TYR A 214 -15.99 -18.19 -12.55
CA TYR A 214 -16.76 -18.67 -13.72
C TYR A 214 -17.61 -17.56 -14.35
N LEU A 215 -18.19 -16.67 -13.56
CA LEU A 215 -18.95 -15.53 -14.08
C LEU A 215 -18.05 -14.54 -14.85
N THR A 216 -16.78 -14.40 -14.44
CA THR A 216 -15.85 -13.40 -14.98
C THR A 216 -15.02 -13.90 -16.16
N ARG A 217 -14.55 -15.16 -16.15
CA ARG A 217 -13.54 -15.70 -17.08
C ARG A 217 -13.78 -15.32 -18.54
N ILE A 218 -12.93 -14.48 -19.10
CA ILE A 218 -12.98 -14.08 -20.51
C ILE A 218 -12.51 -15.25 -21.39
N ARG A 219 -13.28 -15.55 -22.43
CA ARG A 219 -13.02 -16.58 -23.45
C ARG A 219 -12.79 -15.98 -24.83
N ASP A 220 -13.30 -14.78 -25.08
CA ASP A 220 -13.08 -14.07 -26.35
C ASP A 220 -12.91 -12.56 -26.07
N PRO A 221 -12.02 -11.85 -26.78
CA PRO A 221 -11.92 -10.39 -26.67
C PRO A 221 -13.15 -9.65 -27.24
N ASP A 222 -13.89 -10.24 -28.18
CA ASP A 222 -15.15 -9.67 -28.66
C ASP A 222 -16.29 -9.93 -27.66
N PRO A 223 -17.00 -8.90 -27.18
CA PRO A 223 -18.03 -9.07 -26.16
C PRO A 223 -19.17 -10.03 -26.53
N VAL A 224 -19.58 -10.06 -27.80
CA VAL A 224 -20.70 -10.90 -28.25
C VAL A 224 -20.25 -12.36 -28.38
N ALA A 225 -19.04 -12.58 -28.91
CA ALA A 225 -18.43 -13.89 -28.96
C ALA A 225 -18.12 -14.43 -27.55
N ASP A 226 -17.66 -13.58 -26.63
CA ASP A 226 -17.34 -13.96 -25.24
C ASP A 226 -18.59 -14.48 -24.51
N GLU A 227 -19.70 -13.75 -24.62
CA GLU A 227 -21.01 -14.14 -24.09
C GLU A 227 -21.44 -15.51 -24.60
N ALA A 228 -21.32 -15.73 -25.93
CA ALA A 228 -21.67 -17.00 -26.56
C ALA A 228 -20.76 -18.14 -26.12
N ALA A 229 -19.44 -17.91 -26.09
CA ALA A 229 -18.43 -18.88 -25.68
C ALA A 229 -18.60 -19.29 -24.21
N LYS A 230 -18.85 -18.34 -23.31
CA LYS A 230 -19.15 -18.60 -21.89
C LYS A 230 -20.37 -19.49 -21.73
N ARG A 231 -21.46 -19.18 -22.44
CA ARG A 231 -22.68 -19.99 -22.42
C ARG A 231 -22.43 -21.39 -22.96
N GLN A 232 -21.76 -21.51 -24.11
CA GLN A 232 -21.45 -22.81 -24.74
C GLN A 232 -20.57 -23.69 -23.85
N ALA A 233 -19.60 -23.09 -23.15
CA ALA A 233 -18.71 -23.82 -22.27
C ALA A 233 -19.31 -24.11 -20.87
N GLY A 234 -20.52 -23.64 -20.60
CA GLY A 234 -21.22 -23.84 -19.34
C GLY A 234 -20.71 -22.98 -18.18
N ASP A 235 -20.02 -21.87 -18.45
CA ASP A 235 -19.46 -21.01 -17.42
C ASP A 235 -20.56 -20.35 -16.58
N PHE A 236 -21.63 -19.86 -17.21
CA PHE A 236 -22.77 -19.32 -16.49
C PHE A 236 -23.50 -20.38 -15.66
N ALA A 237 -23.68 -21.59 -16.20
CA ALA A 237 -24.26 -22.70 -15.44
C ALA A 237 -23.40 -23.08 -14.21
N GLN A 238 -22.07 -23.11 -14.35
CA GLN A 238 -21.15 -23.37 -13.23
C GLN A 238 -21.19 -22.22 -12.20
N ALA A 239 -21.20 -20.96 -12.65
CA ALA A 239 -21.31 -19.81 -11.76
C ALA A 239 -22.60 -19.84 -10.93
N ALA A 240 -23.73 -20.18 -11.57
CA ALA A 240 -25.00 -20.36 -10.90
C ALA A 240 -24.96 -21.51 -9.88
N ASP A 241 -24.46 -22.69 -10.26
CA ASP A 241 -24.35 -23.86 -9.38
C ASP A 241 -23.52 -23.54 -8.13
N TYR A 242 -22.33 -22.98 -8.29
CA TYR A 242 -21.48 -22.62 -7.15
C TYR A 242 -22.12 -21.57 -6.23
N ALA A 243 -22.77 -20.55 -6.80
CA ALA A 243 -23.50 -19.56 -6.00
C ALA A 243 -24.67 -20.20 -5.24
N GLN A 244 -25.44 -21.07 -5.89
CA GLN A 244 -26.56 -21.79 -5.29
C GLN A 244 -26.11 -22.72 -4.16
N ARG A 245 -24.96 -23.39 -4.29
CA ARG A 245 -24.39 -24.23 -3.22
C ARG A 245 -24.11 -23.42 -1.96
N VAL A 246 -23.53 -22.23 -2.10
CA VAL A 246 -23.28 -21.35 -0.94
C VAL A 246 -24.59 -20.90 -0.31
N ILE A 247 -25.53 -20.43 -1.14
CA ILE A 247 -26.85 -19.94 -0.70
C ILE A 247 -27.64 -21.03 0.03
N ASN A 248 -27.62 -22.25 -0.49
CA ASN A 248 -28.39 -23.39 0.03
C ASN A 248 -27.62 -24.21 1.07
N SER A 249 -26.40 -23.80 1.45
CA SER A 249 -25.54 -24.55 2.37
C SER A 249 -26.10 -24.66 3.80
N GLY A 250 -27.00 -23.76 4.18
CA GLY A 250 -27.50 -23.63 5.56
C GLY A 250 -26.52 -22.95 6.53
N HIS A 251 -25.34 -22.54 6.06
CA HIS A 251 -24.31 -21.89 6.89
C HIS A 251 -24.37 -20.35 6.88
N TYR A 252 -25.07 -19.77 5.91
CA TYR A 252 -25.16 -18.32 5.73
C TYR A 252 -26.62 -17.89 5.53
N SER A 253 -26.95 -16.66 5.93
CA SER A 253 -28.26 -16.06 5.70
C SER A 253 -28.15 -14.55 5.50
N LEU A 254 -28.99 -13.97 4.64
CA LEU A 254 -29.12 -12.51 4.56
C LEU A 254 -29.62 -11.99 5.91
N LEU A 255 -28.97 -10.98 6.46
CA LEU A 255 -29.47 -10.35 7.67
C LEU A 255 -30.79 -9.61 7.38
N PRO A 256 -31.73 -9.56 8.35
CA PRO A 256 -33.04 -8.93 8.14
C PRO A 256 -32.95 -7.47 7.70
N ARG A 257 -31.98 -6.72 8.22
CA ARG A 257 -31.72 -5.34 7.82
C ARG A 257 -30.35 -5.22 7.18
N PHE A 258 -30.27 -4.45 6.11
CA PHE A 258 -29.01 -4.15 5.43
C PHE A 258 -27.98 -3.51 6.37
N ALA A 259 -28.41 -2.56 7.22
CA ALA A 259 -27.51 -1.82 8.11
C ALA A 259 -26.74 -2.73 9.08
N ASP A 260 -27.37 -3.85 9.50
CA ASP A 260 -26.81 -4.76 10.50
C ASP A 260 -25.59 -5.52 9.98
N VAL A 261 -25.40 -5.56 8.65
CA VAL A 261 -24.22 -6.19 8.01
C VAL A 261 -22.95 -5.39 8.29
N PHE A 262 -23.07 -4.05 8.39
CA PHE A 262 -21.95 -3.12 8.53
C PHE A 262 -21.87 -2.50 9.92
N ASP A 263 -22.70 -2.94 10.86
CA ASP A 263 -22.59 -2.58 12.26
C ASP A 263 -21.23 -3.07 12.80
N PHE A 264 -20.44 -2.13 13.32
CA PHE A 264 -19.11 -2.40 13.89
C PHE A 264 -19.15 -3.24 15.17
N HIS A 265 -20.34 -3.46 15.75
CA HIS A 265 -20.56 -4.44 16.82
C HIS A 265 -20.98 -5.84 16.31
N ASN A 266 -21.15 -6.00 15.00
CA ASN A 266 -21.66 -7.21 14.36
C ASN A 266 -20.79 -7.68 13.18
N GLU A 267 -19.47 -7.50 13.25
CA GLU A 267 -18.56 -7.79 12.13
C GLU A 267 -18.48 -9.29 11.77
N ARG A 268 -18.84 -10.17 12.71
CA ARG A 268 -18.93 -11.62 12.52
C ARG A 268 -20.40 -12.05 12.51
N ASN A 269 -21.04 -11.96 11.35
CA ASN A 269 -22.46 -12.24 11.21
C ASN A 269 -22.75 -13.27 10.10
N ALA A 270 -23.99 -13.75 10.05
CA ALA A 270 -24.41 -14.82 9.16
C ALA A 270 -24.37 -14.48 7.66
N GLU A 271 -24.20 -13.21 7.29
CA GLU A 271 -24.09 -12.79 5.89
C GLU A 271 -22.63 -12.74 5.40
N VAL A 272 -21.67 -12.71 6.32
CA VAL A 272 -20.23 -12.70 6.01
C VAL A 272 -19.77 -14.12 5.70
N ILE A 273 -19.37 -14.35 4.44
CA ILE A 273 -18.78 -15.62 4.01
C ILE A 273 -17.30 -15.65 4.38
N TRP A 274 -16.60 -14.55 4.11
CA TRP A 274 -15.18 -14.38 4.45
C TRP A 274 -14.78 -12.90 4.48
N SER A 275 -13.90 -12.53 5.40
CA SER A 275 -13.38 -11.17 5.56
C SER A 275 -11.86 -11.14 5.72
N VAL A 276 -11.24 -10.08 5.21
CA VAL A 276 -9.84 -9.77 5.48
C VAL A 276 -9.75 -9.20 6.89
N GLN A 277 -8.96 -9.86 7.72
CA GLN A 277 -8.86 -9.54 9.14
C GLN A 277 -8.03 -8.29 9.37
N PHE A 278 -8.45 -7.40 10.25
CA PHE A 278 -7.60 -6.32 10.79
C PHE A 278 -7.56 -6.38 12.33
N THR A 279 -6.71 -5.58 12.96
CA THR A 279 -6.51 -5.62 14.42
C THR A 279 -6.22 -4.23 14.96
N SER A 280 -6.62 -3.99 16.22
CA SER A 280 -6.30 -2.79 16.98
C SER A 280 -4.94 -2.87 17.67
N ASP A 281 -4.26 -4.02 17.63
CA ASP A 281 -2.93 -4.20 18.22
C ASP A 281 -1.88 -3.36 17.46
N PRO A 282 -1.29 -2.32 18.10
CA PRO A 282 -0.32 -1.45 17.43
C PRO A 282 0.92 -2.17 16.88
N LEU A 283 1.27 -3.36 17.41
CA LEU A 283 2.43 -4.13 16.97
C LEU A 283 2.17 -4.90 15.67
N THR A 284 0.93 -5.31 15.43
CA THR A 284 0.55 -6.22 14.33
C THR A 284 -0.46 -5.62 13.35
N THR A 285 -0.97 -4.42 13.62
CA THR A 285 -1.97 -3.73 12.78
C THR A 285 -1.41 -3.26 11.43
N GLY A 286 -0.09 -3.06 11.31
CA GLY A 286 0.52 -2.49 10.11
C GLY A 286 -0.07 -1.12 9.76
N ASN A 287 -0.56 -0.95 8.53
CA ASN A 287 -1.24 0.26 8.07
C ASN A 287 -2.71 0.36 8.55
N GLY A 288 -3.24 -0.67 9.21
CA GLY A 288 -4.64 -0.80 9.59
C GLY A 288 -5.61 -0.80 8.40
N ASN A 289 -6.90 -0.92 8.68
CA ASN A 289 -7.95 -0.68 7.71
C ASN A 289 -8.11 0.84 7.50
N GLN A 290 -7.94 1.33 6.27
CA GLN A 290 -8.01 2.76 5.96
C GLN A 290 -9.31 3.18 5.28
N GLY A 291 -10.23 2.25 5.01
CA GLY A 291 -11.50 2.52 4.31
C GLY A 291 -12.34 3.62 4.96
N HIS A 292 -12.28 3.74 6.29
CA HIS A 292 -13.01 4.77 7.07
C HIS A 292 -12.67 6.21 6.66
N LEU A 293 -11.53 6.43 6.01
CA LEU A 293 -11.04 7.76 5.64
C LEU A 293 -11.68 8.28 4.34
N PHE A 294 -11.96 7.38 3.40
CA PHE A 294 -11.91 7.74 1.98
C PHE A 294 -13.22 8.29 1.41
N PHE A 295 -14.36 7.84 1.95
CA PHE A 295 -15.70 8.16 1.42
C PHE A 295 -16.43 9.27 2.18
N LEU A 296 -15.73 9.94 3.09
CA LEU A 296 -16.30 11.00 3.93
C LEU A 296 -16.12 12.38 3.30
N MET A 297 -17.16 13.21 3.38
CA MET A 297 -17.14 14.63 3.00
C MET A 297 -16.47 15.53 4.07
N GLU A 298 -16.07 16.76 3.71
CA GLU A 298 -15.35 17.73 4.53
C GLU A 298 -16.22 18.36 5.63
N TYR A 299 -16.71 17.54 6.56
CA TYR A 299 -17.57 18.03 7.63
C TYR A 299 -16.78 18.80 8.70
N ASP A 300 -15.52 18.44 8.94
CA ASP A 300 -14.74 18.76 10.15
C ASP A 300 -14.24 20.20 10.25
N VAL A 301 -14.43 21.00 9.18
CA VAL A 301 -14.11 22.43 9.14
C VAL A 301 -15.35 23.30 8.94
N LEU A 302 -16.54 22.70 8.91
CA LEU A 302 -17.79 23.43 8.74
C LEU A 302 -18.21 24.11 10.05
N PRO A 303 -19.01 25.19 10.00
CA PRO A 303 -19.45 25.89 11.21
C PRO A 303 -20.20 24.97 12.16
N GLY A 304 -19.85 25.02 13.45
CA GLY A 304 -20.38 24.13 14.48
C GLY A 304 -19.72 22.75 14.54
N MET A 305 -18.77 22.45 13.64
CA MET A 305 -18.09 21.16 13.55
C MET A 305 -16.60 21.24 13.93
N LEU A 306 -16.09 20.13 14.43
CA LEU A 306 -14.68 19.75 14.53
C LEU A 306 -14.55 18.25 14.25
N ARG A 307 -13.34 17.80 13.93
CA ARG A 307 -13.07 16.37 13.72
C ARG A 307 -13.27 15.57 15.01
N ASP A 308 -14.03 14.49 14.94
CA ASP A 308 -14.21 13.57 16.06
C ASP A 308 -14.11 12.09 15.62
N ILE A 309 -14.28 11.18 16.57
CA ILE A 309 -14.30 9.74 16.29
C ILE A 309 -15.61 9.33 15.61
N ALA A 310 -16.75 9.87 16.10
CA ALA A 310 -18.10 9.49 15.69
C ALA A 310 -18.40 9.79 14.21
N ASN A 311 -17.84 10.86 13.66
CA ASN A 311 -18.04 11.31 12.28
C ASN A 311 -16.84 10.97 11.38
N GLY A 312 -15.74 10.43 11.94
CA GLY A 312 -14.58 9.95 11.19
C GLY A 312 -13.59 11.06 10.79
N ARG A 313 -12.52 10.68 10.07
CA ARG A 313 -11.49 11.61 9.56
C ARG A 313 -11.63 11.76 8.04
N PRO A 314 -12.11 12.91 7.53
CA PRO A 314 -12.52 12.98 6.13
C PRO A 314 -11.38 13.28 5.16
N PHE A 315 -11.02 12.29 4.33
CA PHE A 315 -10.10 12.50 3.21
C PHE A 315 -10.82 12.98 1.97
N LYS A 316 -12.13 12.76 1.79
CA LYS A 316 -12.88 13.28 0.62
C LYS A 316 -12.28 12.80 -0.69
N ARG A 317 -11.99 11.51 -0.81
CA ARG A 317 -11.35 10.90 -2.00
C ARG A 317 -12.37 10.32 -2.97
N PHE A 318 -13.38 9.63 -2.45
CA PHE A 318 -14.41 8.97 -3.26
C PHE A 318 -15.74 9.69 -3.09
N ARG A 319 -16.10 10.47 -4.10
CA ARG A 319 -17.38 11.17 -4.15
C ARG A 319 -18.38 10.29 -4.90
N PRO A 320 -19.56 9.98 -4.33
CA PRO A 320 -20.58 9.24 -5.07
C PRO A 320 -21.07 10.05 -6.27
N THR A 321 -21.28 9.39 -7.40
CA THR A 321 -21.87 10.04 -8.58
C THR A 321 -23.33 10.37 -8.33
N THR A 322 -23.87 11.30 -9.12
CA THR A 322 -25.31 11.62 -9.08
C THR A 322 -26.15 10.38 -9.45
N PHE A 323 -25.62 9.51 -10.32
CA PHE A 323 -26.26 8.25 -10.67
C PHE A 323 -26.46 7.35 -9.45
N LEU A 324 -25.39 7.04 -8.70
CA LEU A 324 -25.49 6.21 -7.49
C LEU A 324 -26.53 6.77 -6.53
N LEU A 325 -26.46 8.07 -6.23
CA LEU A 325 -27.37 8.71 -5.26
C LEU A 325 -28.84 8.71 -5.71
N LYS A 326 -29.12 8.56 -7.01
CA LYS A 326 -30.48 8.51 -7.59
C LYS A 326 -31.00 7.09 -7.82
N LEU A 327 -30.17 6.06 -7.70
CA LEU A 327 -30.60 4.66 -7.91
C LEU A 327 -31.65 4.19 -6.88
N TYR A 328 -31.66 4.80 -5.70
CA TYR A 328 -32.52 4.38 -4.60
C TYR A 328 -33.87 5.09 -4.67
N ASP A 329 -34.95 4.31 -4.73
CA ASP A 329 -36.28 4.83 -4.46
C ASP A 329 -36.47 4.92 -2.94
N ARG A 330 -36.22 6.10 -2.38
CA ARG A 330 -36.20 6.34 -0.93
C ARG A 330 -37.56 6.18 -0.25
N THR A 331 -38.64 6.00 -1.01
CA THR A 331 -39.96 5.71 -0.44
C THR A 331 -40.13 4.24 -0.07
N LYS A 332 -39.24 3.36 -0.58
CA LYS A 332 -39.34 1.91 -0.42
C LYS A 332 -38.01 1.17 -0.24
N ASP A 333 -36.87 1.76 -0.56
CA ASP A 333 -35.53 1.17 -0.40
C ASP A 333 -34.84 1.77 0.84
N SER A 334 -34.57 0.93 1.84
CA SER A 334 -33.99 1.34 3.12
C SER A 334 -32.49 1.60 3.04
N ARG A 335 -31.81 1.19 1.96
CA ARG A 335 -30.34 1.18 1.90
C ARG A 335 -29.75 2.57 1.84
N TYR A 336 -30.43 3.53 1.21
CA TYR A 336 -29.89 4.88 1.08
C TYR A 336 -29.63 5.51 2.45
N ASP A 337 -30.62 5.48 3.35
CA ASP A 337 -30.47 6.04 4.70
C ASP A 337 -29.58 5.18 5.60
N ALA A 338 -29.46 3.87 5.33
CA ALA A 338 -28.54 3.00 6.03
C ALA A 338 -27.06 3.26 5.66
N GLN A 339 -26.79 3.60 4.40
CA GLN A 339 -25.43 3.67 3.83
C GLN A 339 -24.84 5.09 3.77
N PHE A 340 -25.67 6.12 3.76
CA PHE A 340 -25.21 7.50 3.57
C PHE A 340 -25.51 8.39 4.78
N THR A 341 -24.45 8.89 5.41
CA THR A 341 -24.57 9.97 6.39
C THR A 341 -24.88 11.29 5.67
N ARG A 342 -25.93 11.97 6.12
CA ARG A 342 -26.43 13.23 5.53
C ARG A 342 -26.68 14.34 6.54
N VAL A 343 -26.63 14.04 7.83
CA VAL A 343 -26.85 15.00 8.92
C VAL A 343 -25.64 14.91 9.85
N TRP A 344 -25.11 16.08 10.21
CA TRP A 344 -24.07 16.20 11.22
C TRP A 344 -24.54 17.15 12.30
N TYR A 345 -24.29 16.75 13.54
CA TYR A 345 -24.70 17.48 14.73
C TYR A 345 -23.53 18.28 15.29
N ALA A 346 -23.80 19.50 15.73
CA ALA A 346 -22.80 20.43 16.22
C ALA A 346 -22.02 19.82 17.39
N ASN A 347 -20.71 19.73 17.25
CA ASN A 347 -19.80 19.28 18.30
C ASN A 347 -18.78 20.36 18.70
N ASN A 348 -18.77 21.52 18.02
CA ASN A 348 -17.84 22.62 18.23
C ASN A 348 -18.56 23.95 18.50
N ALA A 349 -18.74 24.31 19.77
CA ALA A 349 -19.41 25.57 20.13
C ALA A 349 -18.65 26.81 19.61
N ALA A 350 -17.32 26.73 19.49
CA ALA A 350 -16.48 27.88 19.14
C ALA A 350 -16.65 28.37 17.70
N THR A 351 -17.17 27.52 16.80
CA THR A 351 -17.36 27.86 15.38
C THR A 351 -18.83 27.96 14.99
N ILE A 352 -19.76 27.93 15.95
CA ILE A 352 -21.18 28.14 15.69
C ILE A 352 -21.40 29.61 15.25
N PRO A 353 -22.03 29.86 14.10
CA PRO A 353 -22.34 31.21 13.67
C PRO A 353 -23.33 31.88 14.63
N THR A 354 -23.16 33.19 14.84
CA THR A 354 -24.11 34.00 15.61
C THR A 354 -25.04 34.80 14.70
N ASP A 355 -26.19 35.21 15.24
CA ASP A 355 -27.06 36.21 14.62
C ASP A 355 -26.52 37.64 14.81
N ALA A 356 -27.29 38.64 14.36
CA ALA A 356 -26.90 40.05 14.46
C ALA A 356 -26.80 40.56 15.91
N LEU A 357 -27.36 39.84 16.89
CA LEU A 357 -27.32 40.17 18.31
C LEU A 357 -26.21 39.40 19.04
N GLY A 358 -25.42 38.59 18.33
CA GLY A 358 -24.37 37.77 18.92
C GLY A 358 -24.87 36.47 19.55
N VAL A 359 -26.14 36.11 19.35
CA VAL A 359 -26.71 34.86 19.87
C VAL A 359 -26.36 33.70 18.93
N PRO A 360 -25.87 32.55 19.42
CA PRO A 360 -25.61 31.37 18.58
C PRO A 360 -26.86 30.93 17.81
N LYS A 361 -26.72 30.65 16.51
CA LYS A 361 -27.87 30.26 15.66
C LYS A 361 -28.43 28.86 16.00
N PHE A 362 -27.62 28.01 16.61
CA PHE A 362 -27.98 26.66 17.07
C PHE A 362 -27.07 26.26 18.24
N GLY A 363 -27.42 25.22 18.99
CA GLY A 363 -26.66 24.70 20.13
C GLY A 363 -25.78 23.50 19.79
N LEU A 364 -24.96 23.08 20.77
CA LEU A 364 -24.27 21.78 20.70
C LEU A 364 -25.31 20.64 20.66
N GLY A 365 -25.08 19.65 19.81
CA GLY A 365 -26.01 18.54 19.57
C GLY A 365 -27.14 18.85 18.58
N ASP A 366 -27.37 20.11 18.22
CA ASP A 366 -28.31 20.48 17.16
C ASP A 366 -27.73 20.17 15.77
N THR A 367 -28.57 20.14 14.74
CA THR A 367 -28.07 19.99 13.36
C THR A 367 -27.18 21.18 13.00
N ALA A 368 -25.94 20.90 12.58
CA ALA A 368 -25.00 21.90 12.06
C ALA A 368 -24.90 21.85 10.52
N VAL A 369 -25.03 20.65 9.96
CA VAL A 369 -24.92 20.41 8.51
C VAL A 369 -25.97 19.39 8.07
N PHE A 370 -26.69 19.73 7.02
CA PHE A 370 -27.64 18.86 6.35
C PHE A 370 -27.33 18.79 4.85
N VAL A 371 -27.04 17.59 4.36
CA VAL A 371 -26.85 17.30 2.94
C VAL A 371 -28.18 16.76 2.42
N SER A 372 -28.97 17.67 1.86
CA SER A 372 -30.28 17.39 1.27
C SER A 372 -30.14 16.53 0.02
N THR A 373 -31.19 15.77 -0.25
CA THR A 373 -31.25 14.84 -1.37
C THR A 373 -32.03 15.38 -2.58
N THR A 374 -32.54 16.61 -2.48
CA THR A 374 -33.36 17.25 -3.50
C THR A 374 -33.04 18.74 -3.62
N ASP A 375 -33.11 19.28 -4.84
CA ASP A 375 -32.99 20.73 -5.06
C ASP A 375 -34.26 21.49 -4.68
N ALA A 376 -35.35 20.80 -4.31
CA ALA A 376 -36.55 21.44 -3.80
C ALA A 376 -36.32 22.13 -2.45
N ASP A 377 -35.32 21.70 -1.67
CA ASP A 377 -34.99 22.24 -0.34
C ASP A 377 -34.30 23.61 -0.38
N THR A 378 -34.40 24.36 -1.48
CA THR A 378 -33.85 25.73 -1.59
C THR A 378 -34.42 26.71 -0.58
N VAL A 379 -35.68 26.53 -0.15
CA VAL A 379 -36.29 27.33 0.92
C VAL A 379 -35.64 26.98 2.25
N LEU A 380 -35.56 25.68 2.58
CA LEU A 380 -34.89 25.20 3.79
C LEU A 380 -33.44 25.70 3.86
N ALA A 381 -32.72 25.70 2.74
CA ALA A 381 -31.35 26.21 2.67
C ALA A 381 -31.21 27.71 2.93
N LYS A 382 -32.28 28.49 2.78
CA LYS A 382 -32.32 29.93 3.09
C LYS A 382 -32.80 30.21 4.51
N THR A 383 -33.64 29.34 5.07
CA THR A 383 -34.32 29.58 6.35
C THR A 383 -33.72 28.81 7.53
N ALA A 384 -33.04 27.69 7.29
CA ALA A 384 -32.45 26.91 8.36
C ALA A 384 -31.34 27.68 9.10
N PRO A 385 -31.21 27.53 10.43
CA PRO A 385 -30.13 28.15 11.19
C PRO A 385 -28.75 27.51 10.91
N TYR A 386 -28.74 26.35 10.27
CA TYR A 386 -27.58 25.52 9.96
C TYR A 386 -27.31 25.40 8.45
N ARG A 387 -26.19 24.78 8.06
CA ARG A 387 -25.82 24.66 6.63
C ARG A 387 -26.63 23.57 5.95
N VAL A 388 -27.24 23.92 4.82
CA VAL A 388 -27.95 22.97 3.95
C VAL A 388 -27.30 22.95 2.58
N TYR A 389 -26.94 21.76 2.12
CA TYR A 389 -26.41 21.53 0.77
C TYR A 389 -27.39 20.70 -0.04
N THR A 390 -27.92 21.24 -1.13
CA THR A 390 -28.73 20.50 -2.10
C THR A 390 -27.85 19.85 -3.16
N PRO A 391 -28.34 18.87 -3.95
CA PRO A 391 -27.57 18.23 -5.02
C PRO A 391 -26.84 19.19 -5.97
N LYS A 392 -27.45 20.32 -6.36
CA LYS A 392 -26.81 21.38 -7.17
C LYS A 392 -25.62 22.07 -6.50
N THR A 393 -25.55 22.03 -5.18
CA THR A 393 -24.49 22.67 -4.38
C THR A 393 -23.43 21.69 -3.91
N TYR A 394 -23.55 20.40 -4.23
CA TYR A 394 -22.52 19.42 -3.95
C TYR A 394 -21.23 19.79 -4.68
N THR A 395 -20.11 19.58 -4.01
CA THR A 395 -18.76 19.82 -4.55
C THR A 395 -17.92 18.57 -4.42
N ASN A 396 -16.66 18.62 -4.85
CA ASN A 396 -15.68 17.57 -4.57
C ASN A 396 -15.31 17.46 -3.07
N LYS A 397 -15.79 18.38 -2.22
CA LYS A 397 -15.61 18.38 -0.76
C LYS A 397 -16.89 18.06 -0.01
N ILE A 398 -18.06 18.36 -0.58
CA ILE A 398 -19.36 18.28 0.09
C ILE A 398 -20.29 17.35 -0.70
N PHE A 399 -20.64 16.22 -0.09
CA PHE A 399 -21.49 15.17 -0.66
C PHE A 399 -21.99 14.23 0.46
N PRO A 400 -23.00 13.37 0.24
CA PRO A 400 -23.38 12.35 1.21
C PRO A 400 -22.23 11.36 1.46
N SER A 401 -21.82 11.18 2.72
CA SER A 401 -20.70 10.30 3.06
C SER A 401 -21.15 8.84 3.12
N LEU A 402 -20.43 7.93 2.43
CA LEU A 402 -20.67 6.50 2.60
C LEU A 402 -20.13 6.07 3.99
N ASN A 403 -21.00 5.52 4.84
CA ASN A 403 -20.69 5.22 6.24
C ASN A 403 -20.30 3.75 6.52
N LYS A 404 -20.33 2.87 5.50
CA LYS A 404 -20.05 1.42 5.63
C LYS A 404 -18.74 1.10 6.33
N PHE A 405 -17.73 1.94 6.12
CA PHE A 405 -16.37 1.72 6.62
C PHE A 405 -16.08 2.48 7.92
N HIS A 406 -17.07 3.08 8.57
CA HIS A 406 -16.85 3.87 9.78
C HIS A 406 -16.19 3.05 10.88
N ASP A 407 -15.14 3.60 11.50
CA ASP A 407 -14.39 2.89 12.54
C ASP A 407 -14.28 3.73 13.81
N PRO A 408 -15.06 3.40 14.86
CA PRO A 408 -15.01 4.10 16.14
C PRO A 408 -13.88 3.62 17.06
N PHE A 409 -13.15 2.56 16.72
CA PHE A 409 -12.13 1.93 17.58
C PHE A 409 -10.73 2.53 17.42
N ARG A 410 -10.60 3.60 16.63
CA ARG A 410 -9.33 4.29 16.37
C ARG A 410 -8.78 4.94 17.65
N LEU A 411 -7.46 4.84 17.83
CA LEU A 411 -6.77 5.35 19.03
C LEU A 411 -6.85 6.88 19.20
N SER A 412 -7.05 7.63 18.11
CA SER A 412 -7.27 9.07 18.15
C SER A 412 -8.02 9.55 16.92
N VAL A 413 -8.55 10.78 16.99
CA VAL A 413 -9.24 11.42 15.84
C VAL A 413 -8.35 11.54 14.60
N ASN A 414 -7.02 11.54 14.78
CA ASN A 414 -6.04 11.63 13.71
C ASN A 414 -5.47 10.28 13.27
N ASP A 415 -5.73 9.17 13.97
CA ASP A 415 -5.21 7.87 13.56
C ASP A 415 -5.88 7.43 12.26
N MET A 416 -5.05 6.96 11.33
CA MET A 416 -5.46 6.44 10.02
C MET A 416 -5.72 4.95 10.07
N ARG A 417 -5.13 4.25 11.05
CA ARG A 417 -5.19 2.80 11.18
C ARG A 417 -6.51 2.42 11.87
N GLY A 418 -7.47 1.97 11.07
CA GLY A 418 -8.66 1.27 11.57
C GLY A 418 -8.35 -0.19 11.91
N SER A 419 -9.21 -0.80 12.72
CA SER A 419 -9.11 -2.19 13.15
C SER A 419 -10.22 -3.08 12.62
N ARG A 420 -11.27 -2.49 12.03
CA ARG A 420 -12.42 -3.21 11.48
C ARG A 420 -12.03 -4.14 10.34
N ASP A 421 -12.68 -5.30 10.27
CA ASP A 421 -12.51 -6.25 9.17
C ASP A 421 -13.02 -5.66 7.84
N PHE A 422 -12.43 -6.11 6.73
CA PHE A 422 -12.97 -5.83 5.40
C PHE A 422 -13.75 -7.03 4.87
N LEU A 423 -15.07 -6.89 4.75
CA LEU A 423 -15.96 -7.95 4.28
C LEU A 423 -15.74 -8.20 2.78
N LEU A 424 -15.01 -9.26 2.45
CA LEU A 424 -14.58 -9.54 1.07
C LEU A 424 -15.59 -10.41 0.31
N CYS A 425 -16.24 -11.34 1.00
CA CYS A 425 -17.28 -12.19 0.42
C CYS A 425 -18.53 -12.10 1.30
N ARG A 426 -19.65 -11.67 0.72
CA ARG A 426 -20.93 -11.60 1.41
C ARG A 426 -22.01 -12.36 0.66
N LEU A 427 -23.01 -12.84 1.39
CA LEU A 427 -24.06 -13.64 0.81
C LEU A 427 -24.88 -12.84 -0.22
N ALA A 428 -25.16 -11.56 0.01
CA ALA A 428 -25.88 -10.72 -0.96
C ALA A 428 -25.18 -10.64 -2.34
N GLU A 429 -23.85 -10.56 -2.38
CA GLU A 429 -23.11 -10.64 -3.65
C GLU A 429 -23.33 -12.00 -4.33
N THR A 430 -23.34 -13.09 -3.55
CA THR A 430 -23.56 -14.45 -4.05
C THR A 430 -24.95 -14.60 -4.68
N TYR A 431 -25.98 -14.03 -4.07
CA TYR A 431 -27.34 -13.97 -4.65
C TYR A 431 -27.34 -13.23 -5.99
N LEU A 432 -26.64 -12.10 -6.08
CA LEU A 432 -26.56 -11.33 -7.32
C LEU A 432 -25.73 -12.04 -8.40
N ILE A 433 -24.69 -12.81 -8.02
CA ILE A 433 -23.96 -13.71 -8.93
C ILE A 433 -24.89 -14.79 -9.47
N ALA A 434 -25.70 -15.44 -8.62
CA ALA A 434 -26.66 -16.46 -9.05
C ALA A 434 -27.70 -15.88 -10.02
N ALA A 435 -28.26 -14.71 -9.70
CA ALA A 435 -29.22 -14.02 -10.58
C ALA A 435 -28.61 -13.69 -11.95
N GLU A 436 -27.39 -13.14 -11.97
CA GLU A 436 -26.72 -12.79 -13.23
C GLU A 436 -26.40 -14.03 -14.06
N ALA A 437 -25.80 -15.03 -13.42
CA ALA A 437 -25.40 -16.27 -14.07
C ALA A 437 -26.61 -16.97 -14.69
N LEU A 438 -27.71 -17.13 -13.96
CA LEU A 438 -28.92 -17.77 -14.48
C LEU A 438 -29.58 -16.95 -15.60
N LEU A 439 -29.59 -15.61 -15.50
CA LEU A 439 -30.09 -14.76 -16.57
C LEU A 439 -29.27 -14.98 -17.86
N ARG A 440 -27.94 -14.95 -17.74
CA ARG A 440 -27.02 -15.13 -18.88
C ARG A 440 -26.98 -16.58 -19.38
N ASP A 441 -27.33 -17.55 -18.56
CA ASP A 441 -27.54 -18.95 -18.99
C ASP A 441 -28.87 -19.14 -19.76
N GLY A 442 -29.68 -18.09 -19.90
CA GLY A 442 -30.98 -18.15 -20.59
C GLY A 442 -32.13 -18.65 -19.71
N ARG A 443 -31.99 -18.56 -18.37
CA ARG A 443 -32.95 -19.05 -17.37
C ARG A 443 -33.49 -17.93 -16.48
N PRO A 444 -34.13 -16.89 -17.05
CA PRO A 444 -34.52 -15.69 -16.30
C PRO A 444 -35.57 -15.95 -15.21
N THR A 445 -36.45 -16.93 -15.40
CA THR A 445 -37.45 -17.33 -14.38
C THR A 445 -36.78 -17.89 -13.12
N GLU A 446 -35.66 -18.62 -13.28
CA GLU A 446 -34.90 -19.16 -12.15
C GLU A 446 -33.98 -18.12 -11.52
N ALA A 447 -33.54 -17.12 -12.30
CA ALA A 447 -32.75 -15.99 -11.81
C ALA A 447 -33.53 -15.06 -10.88
N LEU A 448 -34.81 -14.81 -11.18
CA LEU A 448 -35.62 -13.78 -10.54
C LEU A 448 -35.70 -13.89 -9.00
N PRO A 449 -35.90 -15.09 -8.40
CA PRO A 449 -35.96 -15.21 -6.95
C PRO A 449 -34.70 -14.73 -6.23
N TYR A 450 -33.51 -14.86 -6.84
CA TYR A 450 -32.25 -14.50 -6.19
C TYR A 450 -32.08 -12.99 -6.06
N ILE A 451 -32.31 -12.23 -7.12
CA ILE A 451 -32.28 -10.76 -7.04
C ILE A 451 -33.43 -10.23 -6.17
N ASN A 452 -34.62 -10.83 -6.26
CA ASN A 452 -35.75 -10.41 -5.43
C ASN A 452 -35.54 -10.71 -3.95
N ALA A 453 -34.75 -11.72 -3.56
CA ALA A 453 -34.38 -11.93 -2.17
C ALA A 453 -33.59 -10.73 -1.60
N VAL A 454 -32.61 -10.22 -2.36
CA VAL A 454 -31.81 -9.04 -1.96
C VAL A 454 -32.70 -7.78 -1.91
N ARG A 455 -33.52 -7.57 -2.94
CA ARG A 455 -34.43 -6.41 -3.04
C ARG A 455 -35.50 -6.40 -1.96
N ARG A 456 -36.07 -7.57 -1.65
CA ARG A 456 -37.04 -7.74 -0.57
C ARG A 456 -36.41 -7.44 0.79
N ARG A 457 -35.19 -7.92 1.05
CA ARG A 457 -34.45 -7.58 2.27
C ARG A 457 -34.21 -6.08 2.39
N ALA A 458 -33.89 -5.42 1.28
CA ALA A 458 -33.63 -3.98 1.22
C ALA A 458 -34.89 -3.11 1.33
N ALA A 459 -36.09 -3.71 1.33
CA ALA A 459 -37.32 -2.95 1.39
C ALA A 459 -37.51 -2.29 2.77
N ILE A 460 -38.06 -1.10 2.78
CA ILE A 460 -38.69 -0.54 3.99
C ILE A 460 -39.84 -1.49 4.39
N PRO A 461 -40.00 -1.82 5.69
CA PRO A 461 -41.06 -2.72 6.13
C PRO A 461 -42.44 -2.33 5.57
N GLY A 462 -43.13 -3.28 4.93
CA GLY A 462 -44.40 -3.07 4.24
C GLY A 462 -44.30 -2.68 2.77
N GLN A 463 -43.09 -2.46 2.22
CA GLN A 463 -42.84 -2.14 0.81
C GLN A 463 -42.19 -3.31 0.03
N GLU A 464 -42.15 -4.51 0.62
CA GLU A 464 -41.48 -5.69 0.07
C GLU A 464 -41.96 -6.01 -1.35
N SER A 465 -43.28 -6.09 -1.56
CA SER A 465 -43.84 -6.39 -2.88
C SER A 465 -43.57 -5.28 -3.91
N ALA A 466 -43.48 -4.02 -3.48
CA ALA A 466 -43.19 -2.88 -4.36
C ALA A 466 -41.71 -2.81 -4.77
N MET A 467 -40.83 -3.52 -4.05
CA MET A 467 -39.41 -3.64 -4.36
C MET A 467 -39.11 -4.77 -5.34
N GLU A 468 -39.96 -5.80 -5.44
CA GLU A 468 -39.72 -6.95 -6.33
C GLU A 468 -39.78 -6.60 -7.81
N LEU A 469 -38.93 -7.27 -8.59
CA LEU A 469 -38.94 -7.24 -10.05
C LEU A 469 -39.84 -8.35 -10.59
N THR A 470 -40.35 -8.13 -11.79
CA THR A 470 -40.91 -9.17 -12.66
C THR A 470 -39.84 -9.73 -13.60
N VAL A 471 -40.09 -10.89 -14.22
CA VAL A 471 -39.17 -11.48 -15.22
C VAL A 471 -38.88 -10.51 -16.36
N GLY A 472 -39.87 -9.75 -16.84
CA GLY A 472 -39.68 -8.78 -17.92
C GLY A 472 -38.85 -7.54 -17.54
N GLN A 473 -38.66 -7.28 -16.24
CA GLN A 473 -37.80 -6.21 -15.73
C GLN A 473 -36.38 -6.71 -15.42
N LEU A 474 -36.17 -8.02 -15.38
CA LEU A 474 -34.87 -8.62 -15.08
C LEU A 474 -33.96 -8.53 -16.30
N THR A 475 -33.04 -7.57 -16.27
CA THR A 475 -32.03 -7.35 -17.30
C THR A 475 -30.64 -7.31 -16.67
N LEU A 476 -29.60 -7.49 -17.47
CA LEU A 476 -28.22 -7.30 -16.99
C LEU A 476 -28.01 -5.89 -16.43
N ASP A 477 -28.60 -4.87 -17.06
CA ASP A 477 -28.51 -3.49 -16.57
C ASP A 477 -29.16 -3.34 -15.18
N GLU A 478 -30.34 -3.93 -14.96
CA GLU A 478 -30.99 -3.89 -13.64
C GLU A 478 -30.21 -4.67 -12.59
N ILE A 479 -29.58 -5.80 -12.95
CA ILE A 479 -28.67 -6.52 -12.04
C ILE A 479 -27.46 -5.65 -11.70
N LEU A 480 -26.87 -4.95 -12.67
CA LEU A 480 -25.76 -4.02 -12.41
C LEU A 480 -26.21 -2.82 -11.55
N ASN A 481 -27.44 -2.33 -11.71
CA ASN A 481 -28.03 -1.30 -10.84
C ASN A 481 -28.25 -1.82 -9.42
N GLU A 482 -28.69 -3.06 -9.28
CA GLU A 482 -28.86 -3.70 -7.97
C GLU A 482 -27.52 -3.93 -7.27
N ARG A 483 -26.50 -4.39 -8.01
CA ARG A 483 -25.12 -4.49 -7.51
C ARG A 483 -24.58 -3.13 -7.07
N ALA A 484 -24.90 -2.05 -7.78
CA ALA A 484 -24.53 -0.69 -7.36
C ALA A 484 -25.19 -0.28 -6.04
N ARG A 485 -26.49 -0.54 -5.85
CA ARG A 485 -27.20 -0.21 -4.60
C ARG A 485 -26.71 -1.04 -3.41
N GLU A 486 -26.46 -2.32 -3.64
CA GLU A 486 -26.12 -3.27 -2.59
C GLU A 486 -24.63 -3.19 -2.20
N LEU A 487 -23.74 -3.09 -3.20
CA LEU A 487 -22.30 -3.34 -3.05
C LEU A 487 -21.45 -2.06 -3.20
N ALA A 488 -22.07 -0.87 -3.14
CA ALA A 488 -21.37 0.40 -3.27
C ALA A 488 -20.14 0.49 -2.35
N GLY A 489 -18.97 0.76 -2.94
CA GLY A 489 -17.71 0.99 -2.24
C GLY A 489 -16.96 -0.28 -1.88
N GLU A 490 -17.47 -1.47 -2.18
CA GLU A 490 -16.92 -2.75 -1.69
C GLU A 490 -15.89 -3.38 -2.63
N MET A 491 -15.19 -2.54 -3.40
CA MET A 491 -14.04 -2.89 -4.24
C MET A 491 -14.32 -3.90 -5.34
N MET A 492 -15.41 -3.68 -6.09
CA MET A 492 -15.81 -4.60 -7.16
C MET A 492 -16.38 -3.94 -8.40
N ARG A 493 -16.72 -2.64 -8.33
CA ARG A 493 -17.52 -2.03 -9.40
C ARG A 493 -16.80 -2.02 -10.73
N TRP A 494 -15.54 -1.64 -10.76
CA TRP A 494 -14.75 -1.61 -11.99
C TRP A 494 -14.69 -3.00 -12.65
N PHE A 495 -14.44 -4.05 -11.87
CA PHE A 495 -14.42 -5.43 -12.38
C PHE A 495 -15.77 -5.86 -12.97
N ASP A 496 -16.88 -5.51 -12.32
CA ASP A 496 -18.23 -5.79 -12.84
C ASP A 496 -18.47 -5.14 -14.20
N LEU A 497 -18.06 -3.88 -14.34
CA LEU A 497 -18.27 -3.13 -15.58
C LEU A 497 -17.35 -3.60 -16.71
N VAL A 498 -16.12 -4.02 -16.39
CA VAL A 498 -15.18 -4.57 -17.36
C VAL A 498 -15.63 -5.93 -17.87
N ARG A 499 -15.97 -6.87 -16.97
CA ARG A 499 -16.37 -8.24 -17.35
C ARG A 499 -17.71 -8.31 -18.09
N THR A 500 -18.50 -7.25 -18.02
CA THR A 500 -19.78 -7.11 -18.75
C THR A 500 -19.65 -6.21 -19.97
N HIS A 501 -18.46 -5.68 -20.26
CA HIS A 501 -18.19 -4.75 -21.35
C HIS A 501 -19.07 -3.47 -21.30
N THR A 502 -19.49 -3.06 -20.09
CA THR A 502 -20.36 -1.89 -19.88
C THR A 502 -19.62 -0.66 -19.34
N LEU A 503 -18.34 -0.78 -18.96
CA LEU A 503 -17.56 0.31 -18.36
C LEU A 503 -17.61 1.60 -19.16
N VAL A 504 -17.23 1.56 -20.44
CA VAL A 504 -17.18 2.75 -21.30
C VAL A 504 -18.55 3.41 -21.41
N ALA A 505 -19.59 2.62 -21.67
CA ALA A 505 -20.96 3.12 -21.83
C ALA A 505 -21.49 3.76 -20.54
N ARG A 506 -21.29 3.09 -19.40
CA ARG A 506 -21.76 3.56 -18.10
C ARG A 506 -20.99 4.78 -17.58
N VAL A 507 -19.67 4.82 -17.77
CA VAL A 507 -18.85 6.00 -17.42
C VAL A 507 -19.30 7.22 -18.21
N LYS A 508 -19.45 7.09 -19.54
CA LYS A 508 -19.95 8.17 -20.40
C LYS A 508 -21.33 8.68 -19.99
N ALA A 509 -22.20 7.77 -19.57
CA ALA A 509 -23.57 8.11 -19.18
C ALA A 509 -23.66 8.77 -17.79
N TYR A 510 -22.82 8.35 -16.84
CA TYR A 510 -23.12 8.55 -15.41
C TYR A 510 -22.01 9.21 -14.58
N ASN A 511 -20.79 9.29 -15.08
CA ASN A 511 -19.70 9.98 -14.39
C ASN A 511 -19.40 11.30 -15.09
N SER A 512 -19.83 12.43 -14.55
CA SER A 512 -19.67 13.73 -15.23
C SER A 512 -18.23 14.24 -15.31
N ASP A 513 -17.31 13.69 -14.51
CA ASP A 513 -15.93 14.18 -14.39
C ASP A 513 -14.93 13.34 -15.21
N HIS A 514 -15.43 12.48 -16.12
CA HIS A 514 -14.65 11.52 -16.90
C HIS A 514 -13.90 12.16 -18.08
N ALA A 515 -12.75 11.56 -18.45
CA ALA A 515 -12.42 11.38 -19.87
C ALA A 515 -12.82 9.95 -20.30
N VAL A 516 -13.01 9.73 -21.60
CA VAL A 516 -13.51 8.46 -22.14
C VAL A 516 -12.47 7.35 -21.94
N PRO A 517 -12.80 6.21 -21.29
CA PRO A 517 -11.86 5.09 -21.19
C PRO A 517 -11.52 4.56 -22.60
N PRO A 518 -10.27 4.15 -22.86
CA PRO A 518 -9.94 3.47 -24.12
C PRO A 518 -10.73 2.16 -24.28
N GLU A 519 -11.12 1.83 -25.52
CA GLU A 519 -11.76 0.55 -25.87
C GLU A 519 -10.83 -0.65 -25.60
N PRO A 520 -11.40 -1.84 -25.33
CA PRO A 520 -11.65 -2.35 -23.98
C PRO A 520 -10.37 -2.82 -23.23
N GLY A 521 -10.23 -2.31 -22.00
CA GLY A 521 -10.33 -3.19 -20.83
C GLY A 521 -9.10 -3.93 -20.29
N VAL A 522 -7.88 -3.67 -20.79
CA VAL A 522 -6.65 -4.21 -20.18
C VAL A 522 -5.68 -3.07 -19.89
N LEU A 523 -5.35 -2.87 -18.62
CA LEU A 523 -4.28 -1.94 -18.24
C LEU A 523 -2.95 -2.52 -18.73
N THR A 524 -2.21 -1.74 -19.53
CA THR A 524 -0.90 -2.16 -20.04
C THR A 524 0.06 -2.45 -18.90
N ILE A 525 0.79 -3.57 -19.01
CA ILE A 525 1.75 -4.08 -18.02
C ILE A 525 2.77 -3.00 -17.63
N PRO A 526 3.13 -2.86 -16.33
CA PRO A 526 4.24 -2.03 -15.86
C PRO A 526 5.56 -2.23 -16.62
N GLU A 527 6.20 -1.13 -17.05
CA GLU A 527 7.41 -1.15 -17.90
C GLU A 527 8.62 -1.85 -17.27
N THR A 528 8.67 -1.97 -15.93
CA THR A 528 9.78 -2.59 -15.20
C THR A 528 9.91 -4.12 -15.40
N HIS A 529 8.95 -4.76 -16.07
CA HIS A 529 8.93 -6.21 -16.29
C HIS A 529 8.89 -6.63 -17.77
N ILE A 530 9.08 -5.69 -18.71
CA ILE A 530 9.22 -6.04 -20.13
C ILE A 530 10.63 -6.60 -20.34
N SER A 531 10.73 -7.87 -20.74
CA SER A 531 12.02 -8.45 -21.13
C SER A 531 12.66 -7.58 -22.22
N ARG A 532 13.97 -7.34 -22.12
CA ARG A 532 14.75 -6.51 -23.07
C ARG A 532 14.59 -6.92 -24.54
N ARG A 533 14.04 -8.11 -24.83
CA ARG A 533 13.76 -8.60 -26.19
C ARG A 533 12.53 -7.96 -26.84
N THR A 534 11.48 -7.63 -26.09
CA THR A 534 10.27 -7.00 -26.65
C THR A 534 10.54 -5.55 -27.07
N PHE A 535 11.45 -4.87 -26.37
CA PHE A 535 11.96 -3.55 -26.76
C PHE A 535 12.63 -3.57 -28.14
N LEU A 536 13.36 -4.65 -28.47
CA LEU A 536 14.02 -4.82 -29.77
C LEU A 536 13.04 -5.20 -30.91
N THR A 537 11.89 -5.79 -30.59
CA THR A 537 10.87 -6.12 -31.61
C THR A 537 10.00 -4.91 -31.95
N LEU A 538 9.73 -4.03 -30.98
CA LEU A 538 9.04 -2.76 -31.19
C LEU A 538 9.91 -1.72 -31.92
N SER A 539 11.23 -1.72 -31.70
CA SER A 539 12.14 -0.82 -32.42
C SER A 539 12.46 -1.28 -33.85
N ALA A 540 12.28 -2.56 -34.19
CA ALA A 540 12.38 -3.05 -35.57
C ALA A 540 11.17 -2.67 -36.45
N ALA A 541 9.98 -2.50 -35.86
CA ALA A 541 8.79 -2.04 -36.59
C ALA A 541 8.76 -0.51 -36.79
N GLY A 542 9.45 0.26 -35.93
CA GLY A 542 9.58 1.72 -36.06
C GLY A 542 10.66 2.19 -37.05
N ALA A 543 11.55 1.31 -37.49
CA ALA A 543 12.72 1.67 -38.32
C ALA A 543 12.47 1.68 -39.84
N ALA A 544 11.26 1.33 -40.31
CA ALA A 544 10.90 1.41 -41.74
C ALA A 544 10.24 2.74 -42.15
N GLY A 545 9.88 3.60 -41.20
CA GLY A 545 9.06 4.80 -41.45
C GLY A 545 9.80 6.15 -41.46
N ALA A 546 11.09 6.19 -41.14
CA ALA A 546 11.83 7.45 -41.00
C ALA A 546 13.23 7.38 -41.61
N ALA A 547 13.30 7.00 -42.89
CA ALA A 547 14.48 7.21 -43.70
C ALA A 547 14.19 8.34 -44.71
N LEU A 548 14.25 9.59 -44.26
CA LEU A 548 14.52 10.77 -45.10
C LEU A 548 14.83 11.98 -44.20
N GLY A 549 16.12 12.35 -44.15
CA GLY A 549 16.58 13.67 -43.76
C GLY A 549 16.87 13.88 -42.27
N VAL A 550 18.15 13.82 -41.90
CA VAL A 550 19.00 14.98 -41.58
C VAL A 550 20.27 14.45 -40.90
N THR A 551 21.38 14.81 -41.52
CA THR A 551 22.77 14.52 -41.13
C THR A 551 23.17 15.24 -39.84
N GLY A 552 23.87 14.57 -38.93
CA GLY A 552 24.51 15.23 -37.79
C GLY A 552 25.29 14.31 -36.84
N SER A 553 26.54 14.01 -37.20
CA SER A 553 27.70 13.62 -36.35
C SER A 553 27.47 12.69 -35.13
N ALA A 554 27.91 11.43 -35.29
CA ALA A 554 28.13 10.48 -34.20
C ALA A 554 29.47 10.75 -33.46
N HIS A 555 29.44 10.73 -32.13
CA HIS A 555 30.63 10.48 -31.30
C HIS A 555 30.57 9.04 -30.75
N PRO A 556 31.66 8.24 -30.82
CA PRO A 556 31.64 6.86 -30.38
C PRO A 556 31.85 6.77 -28.86
N THR A 557 30.91 6.16 -28.13
CA THR A 557 31.14 5.70 -26.76
C THR A 557 31.99 4.44 -26.78
N ARG A 558 33.21 4.58 -26.27
CA ARG A 558 34.20 3.53 -26.11
C ARG A 558 33.84 2.67 -24.89
N ALA A 559 33.64 1.37 -25.10
CA ALA A 559 33.56 0.38 -24.04
C ALA A 559 34.88 0.38 -23.25
N ALA A 560 34.81 0.63 -21.94
CA ALA A 560 35.94 0.52 -21.03
C ALA A 560 35.84 -0.80 -20.26
N THR A 561 36.76 -1.70 -20.58
CA THR A 561 37.10 -2.90 -19.83
C THR A 561 37.58 -2.55 -18.43
N ALA A 562 37.04 -3.24 -17.42
CA ALA A 562 37.46 -3.14 -16.04
C ALA A 562 38.92 -3.62 -15.86
N THR A 563 39.75 -2.75 -15.28
CA THR A 563 41.07 -3.11 -14.72
C THR A 563 41.00 -2.95 -13.21
N ALA A 564 41.51 -3.95 -12.48
CA ALA A 564 41.59 -3.97 -11.03
C ALA A 564 42.66 -3.02 -10.48
N ASP A 565 42.40 -2.60 -9.23
CA ASP A 565 43.27 -1.98 -8.21
C ASP A 565 43.77 -0.54 -8.39
N ALA A 566 43.03 0.38 -7.77
CA ALA A 566 43.58 1.41 -6.90
C ALA A 566 42.73 1.46 -5.62
N ALA A 567 43.34 1.34 -4.45
CA ALA A 567 42.63 1.37 -3.17
C ALA A 567 41.89 2.71 -3.01
N ALA A 568 40.56 2.66 -3.05
CA ALA A 568 39.69 3.81 -2.86
C ALA A 568 39.90 4.40 -1.45
N PRO A 569 39.81 5.73 -1.26
CA PRO A 569 39.82 6.32 0.07
C PRO A 569 38.69 5.72 0.92
N ASP A 570 38.97 5.48 2.20
CA ASP A 570 38.15 4.73 3.16
C ASP A 570 36.87 5.50 3.56
N LEU A 571 35.93 5.63 2.62
CA LEU A 571 34.63 6.28 2.84
C LEU A 571 33.80 5.41 3.81
N ARG A 572 33.54 5.95 4.99
CA ARG A 572 32.81 5.25 6.06
C ARG A 572 31.30 5.38 5.88
N LEU A 573 30.72 4.54 5.05
CA LEU A 573 29.27 4.46 4.88
C LEU A 573 28.62 3.72 6.06
N GLY A 574 27.69 4.38 6.73
CA GLY A 574 27.00 3.84 7.92
C GLY A 574 25.52 4.16 7.96
N VAL A 575 24.84 3.61 8.96
CA VAL A 575 23.39 3.84 9.17
C VAL A 575 23.20 4.85 10.28
N ALA A 576 22.47 5.93 9.98
CA ALA A 576 21.87 6.76 11.02
C ALA A 576 20.67 5.98 11.60
N SER A 577 20.77 5.56 12.85
CA SER A 577 19.75 4.71 13.50
C SER A 577 18.35 5.32 13.50
N TYR A 578 18.20 6.64 13.31
CA TYR A 578 16.89 7.29 13.14
C TYR A 578 16.08 6.74 11.95
N SER A 579 16.74 6.20 10.92
CA SER A 579 16.08 5.47 9.84
C SER A 579 15.32 4.24 10.34
N LEU A 580 15.70 3.72 11.51
CA LEU A 580 15.13 2.54 12.18
C LEU A 580 14.32 2.90 13.44
N ARG A 581 13.97 4.18 13.64
CA ARG A 581 13.33 4.71 14.88
C ARG A 581 12.03 4.02 15.34
N ASN A 582 11.41 3.22 14.47
CA ASN A 582 10.20 2.47 14.79
C ASN A 582 10.50 1.07 15.38
N PHE A 583 11.78 0.72 15.52
CA PHE A 583 12.23 -0.56 16.04
C PHE A 583 12.99 -0.35 17.36
N PRO A 584 12.96 -1.31 18.30
CA PRO A 584 13.78 -1.24 19.50
C PRO A 584 15.28 -1.42 19.17
N ARG A 585 16.17 -1.02 20.09
CA ARG A 585 17.63 -0.98 19.85
C ARG A 585 18.20 -2.33 19.39
N ASP A 586 17.78 -3.43 19.99
CA ASP A 586 18.23 -4.79 19.62
C ASP A 586 17.90 -5.12 18.16
N LYS A 587 16.70 -4.75 17.70
CA LYS A 587 16.29 -4.90 16.30
C LYS A 587 17.03 -3.93 15.39
N ALA A 588 17.26 -2.70 15.82
CA ALA A 588 18.05 -1.75 15.06
C ALA A 588 19.49 -2.25 14.86
N ILE A 589 20.12 -2.81 15.90
CA ILE A 589 21.45 -3.44 15.82
C ILE A 589 21.43 -4.58 14.80
N ALA A 590 20.48 -5.51 14.91
CA ALA A 590 20.37 -6.63 13.99
C ALA A 590 20.16 -6.20 12.53
N MET A 591 19.35 -5.15 12.29
CA MET A 591 19.13 -4.60 10.96
C MET A 591 20.38 -3.94 10.38
N VAL A 592 21.15 -3.20 11.20
CA VAL A 592 22.43 -2.61 10.75
C VAL A 592 23.43 -3.72 10.40
N GLN A 593 23.50 -4.79 11.19
CA GLN A 593 24.33 -5.96 10.87
C GLN A 593 23.91 -6.62 9.55
N ALA A 594 22.60 -6.78 9.32
CA ALA A 594 22.07 -7.36 8.09
C ALA A 594 22.37 -6.52 6.83
N LEU A 595 22.56 -5.20 6.97
CA LEU A 595 22.95 -4.31 5.87
C LEU A 595 24.44 -4.43 5.50
N GLY A 596 25.23 -5.20 6.24
CA GLY A 596 26.66 -5.39 5.96
C GLY A 596 27.52 -4.14 6.20
N THR A 597 26.99 -3.11 6.87
CA THR A 597 27.78 -1.96 7.32
C THR A 597 28.22 -2.13 8.78
N ARG A 598 29.44 -1.70 9.07
CA ARG A 598 29.99 -1.67 10.43
C ARG A 598 29.84 -0.32 11.13
N TYR A 599 29.42 0.73 10.44
CA TYR A 599 29.40 2.08 11.01
C TYR A 599 27.98 2.52 11.35
N VAL A 600 27.78 3.08 12.53
CA VAL A 600 26.45 3.49 13.00
C VAL A 600 26.50 4.81 13.74
N ASN A 601 25.51 5.66 13.44
CA ASN A 601 25.24 6.88 14.19
C ASN A 601 23.95 6.68 15.01
N PHE A 602 24.06 6.75 16.35
CA PHE A 602 22.95 6.45 17.24
C PHE A 602 22.18 7.70 17.68
N LYS A 603 20.85 7.63 17.66
CA LYS A 603 19.96 8.70 18.12
C LYS A 603 19.28 8.33 19.44
N SER A 604 18.78 9.33 20.16
CA SER A 604 18.15 9.18 21.47
C SER A 604 17.01 8.16 21.55
N VAL A 605 16.32 7.87 20.43
CA VAL A 605 15.31 6.81 20.38
C VAL A 605 15.87 5.41 20.68
N HIS A 606 17.16 5.17 20.37
CA HIS A 606 17.85 3.90 20.64
C HIS A 606 18.86 4.00 21.79
N LEU A 607 19.38 5.20 22.07
CA LEU A 607 20.24 5.51 23.22
C LEU A 607 19.69 6.75 23.96
N PRO A 608 18.66 6.62 24.80
CA PRO A 608 18.03 7.75 25.48
C PRO A 608 19.01 8.61 26.29
N TYR A 609 18.77 9.92 26.35
CA TYR A 609 19.63 10.86 27.07
C TYR A 609 19.56 10.68 28.59
N GLU A 610 18.47 10.07 29.07
CA GLU A 610 18.15 9.86 30.48
C GLU A 610 18.88 8.66 31.08
N LEU A 611 19.52 7.82 30.24
CA LEU A 611 20.31 6.68 30.71
C LEU A 611 21.48 7.16 31.57
N SER A 612 21.72 6.45 32.67
CA SER A 612 22.88 6.68 33.51
C SER A 612 24.17 6.37 32.75
N PRO A 613 25.33 6.91 33.19
CA PRO A 613 26.63 6.59 32.57
C PRO A 613 26.94 5.08 32.51
N ALA A 614 26.47 4.31 33.50
CA ALA A 614 26.66 2.86 33.54
C ALA A 614 25.80 2.15 32.48
N GLU A 615 24.56 2.59 32.27
CA GLU A 615 23.66 2.05 31.24
C GLU A 615 24.13 2.42 29.83
N LEU A 616 24.62 3.64 29.63
CA LEU A 616 25.23 4.06 28.37
C LEU A 616 26.48 3.23 28.04
N ALA A 617 27.34 2.98 29.02
CA ALA A 617 28.50 2.12 28.84
C ALA A 617 28.12 0.65 28.55
N ALA A 618 27.02 0.16 29.15
CA ALA A 618 26.49 -1.17 28.85
C ALA A 618 25.92 -1.26 27.43
N ALA A 619 25.13 -0.28 27.00
CA ALA A 619 24.58 -0.21 25.66
C ALA A 619 25.70 -0.07 24.60
N ARG A 620 26.75 0.71 24.89
CA ARG A 620 27.94 0.76 24.05
C ARG A 620 28.59 -0.62 23.88
N ARG A 621 28.80 -1.36 24.97
CA ARG A 621 29.35 -2.73 24.90
C ARG A 621 28.47 -3.68 24.11
N GLU A 622 27.15 -3.56 24.23
CA GLU A 622 26.18 -4.33 23.44
C GLU A 622 26.35 -4.06 21.93
N ILE A 623 26.46 -2.78 21.55
CA ILE A 623 26.66 -2.36 20.16
C ILE A 623 28.03 -2.83 19.62
N GLU A 624 29.10 -2.64 20.39
CA GLU A 624 30.46 -3.04 20.00
C GLU A 624 30.59 -4.58 19.91
N ALA A 625 29.94 -5.32 20.80
CA ALA A 625 29.88 -6.79 20.75
C ALA A 625 29.13 -7.31 19.52
N ALA A 626 28.20 -6.52 18.97
CA ALA A 626 27.54 -6.79 17.70
C ALA A 626 28.44 -6.50 16.48
N GLY A 627 29.71 -6.11 16.68
CA GLY A 627 30.64 -5.79 15.61
C GLY A 627 30.41 -4.42 14.97
N LEU A 628 29.58 -3.57 15.59
CA LEU A 628 29.28 -2.23 15.11
C LEU A 628 30.18 -1.19 15.77
N GLN A 629 30.65 -0.21 15.00
CA GLN A 629 31.43 0.92 15.44
C GLN A 629 30.55 2.18 15.47
N ILE A 630 30.41 2.76 16.66
CA ILE A 630 29.73 4.05 16.86
C ILE A 630 30.62 5.15 16.28
N VAL A 631 30.10 5.85 15.25
CA VAL A 631 30.81 6.95 14.58
C VAL A 631 30.25 8.33 14.92
N GLY A 632 29.08 8.39 15.57
CA GLY A 632 28.52 9.65 16.06
C GLY A 632 27.15 9.52 16.72
N GLY A 633 26.68 10.64 17.26
CA GLY A 633 25.32 10.82 17.76
C GLY A 633 24.46 11.59 16.74
N GLY A 634 23.21 11.14 16.55
CA GLY A 634 22.29 11.77 15.60
C GLY A 634 21.91 13.18 16.04
N VAL A 635 21.23 13.96 15.19
CA VAL A 635 20.96 15.40 15.44
C VAL A 635 20.48 15.68 16.88
N ILE A 636 21.36 16.23 17.72
CA ILE A 636 21.13 16.68 19.09
C ILE A 636 20.80 18.17 19.06
N THR A 637 19.68 18.57 19.65
CA THR A 637 19.28 19.98 19.73
C THR A 637 19.77 20.61 21.04
N PHE A 638 20.65 21.61 20.92
CA PHE A 638 21.07 22.46 22.03
C PHE A 638 20.06 23.60 22.21
N ASP A 639 19.21 23.47 23.22
CA ASP A 639 18.06 24.35 23.49
C ASP A 639 18.21 25.20 24.75
N GLN A 640 19.22 24.90 25.58
CA GLN A 640 19.47 25.59 26.85
C GLN A 640 20.74 26.45 26.77
N ASP A 641 20.58 27.76 26.96
CA ASP A 641 21.68 28.73 27.02
C ASP A 641 22.36 28.76 28.41
N ALA A 642 22.78 27.59 28.87
CA ALA A 642 23.43 27.39 30.16
C ALA A 642 24.51 26.30 30.05
N ASP A 643 25.58 26.41 30.86
CA ASP A 643 26.70 25.47 30.82
C ASP A 643 26.27 24.04 31.09
N ALA A 644 25.43 23.84 32.11
CA ALA A 644 24.87 22.53 32.42
C ALA A 644 24.02 21.96 31.28
N GLY A 645 23.28 22.83 30.57
CA GLY A 645 22.41 22.44 29.45
C GLY A 645 23.17 21.97 28.21
N VAL A 646 24.37 22.51 27.98
CA VAL A 646 25.27 22.10 26.89
C VAL A 646 26.16 20.92 27.32
N GLU A 647 26.77 21.00 28.50
CA GLU A 647 27.71 20.00 29.01
C GLU A 647 27.09 18.61 29.11
N ARG A 648 25.80 18.51 29.49
CA ARG A 648 25.12 17.22 29.61
C ARG A 648 25.20 16.37 28.33
N TYR A 649 25.15 16.99 27.16
CA TYR A 649 25.19 16.28 25.87
C TYR A 649 26.60 15.82 25.52
N PHE A 650 27.63 16.55 25.93
CA PHE A 650 29.02 16.11 25.80
C PHE A 650 29.36 14.97 26.77
N ALA A 651 28.87 15.05 28.00
CA ALA A 651 28.98 13.96 28.97
C ALA A 651 28.26 12.69 28.47
N TYR A 652 27.04 12.84 27.94
CA TYR A 652 26.29 11.77 27.28
C TYR A 652 27.07 11.16 26.11
N ALA A 653 27.55 11.97 25.17
CA ALA A 653 28.30 11.50 24.00
C ALA A 653 29.58 10.76 24.41
N LYS A 654 30.30 11.26 25.42
CA LYS A 654 31.49 10.59 25.97
C LYS A 654 31.15 9.23 26.58
N ALA A 655 30.09 9.14 27.38
CA ALA A 655 29.64 7.90 27.99
C ALA A 655 29.15 6.87 26.97
N ALA A 656 28.46 7.33 25.91
CA ALA A 656 27.97 6.49 24.82
C ALA A 656 29.06 6.10 23.80
N GLY A 657 30.27 6.65 23.91
CA GLY A 657 31.38 6.37 22.98
C GLY A 657 31.24 7.05 21.62
N MET A 658 30.52 8.17 21.55
CA MET A 658 30.33 8.94 20.32
C MET A 658 31.50 9.92 20.12
N PRO A 659 32.30 9.77 19.04
CA PRO A 659 33.41 10.70 18.76
C PRO A 659 32.94 12.01 18.11
N LEU A 660 31.71 12.03 17.60
CA LEU A 660 31.09 13.16 16.91
C LEU A 660 29.64 13.34 17.37
N ILE A 661 29.22 14.60 17.53
CA ILE A 661 27.82 14.99 17.75
C ILE A 661 27.34 15.71 16.50
N THR A 662 26.34 15.18 15.83
CA THR A 662 25.58 15.96 14.85
C THR A 662 24.62 16.86 15.63
N ALA A 663 24.64 18.17 15.39
CA ALA A 663 24.01 19.16 16.27
C ALA A 663 23.08 20.13 15.52
N SER A 664 22.08 20.64 16.24
CA SER A 664 21.23 21.76 15.84
C SER A 664 21.08 22.73 17.02
N GLY A 665 20.79 24.00 16.76
CA GLY A 665 20.59 24.99 17.82
C GLY A 665 20.74 26.42 17.34
N ASP A 666 20.50 27.38 18.25
CA ASP A 666 20.69 28.80 17.98
C ASP A 666 22.18 29.12 17.78
N PRO A 667 22.57 29.88 16.72
CA PRO A 667 23.95 30.27 16.47
C PRO A 667 24.65 30.93 17.68
N LYS A 668 23.90 31.59 18.57
CA LYS A 668 24.47 32.20 19.79
C LYS A 668 25.10 31.18 20.76
N LEU A 669 24.72 29.90 20.66
CA LEU A 669 25.24 28.83 21.51
C LEU A 669 26.58 28.30 21.01
N LEU A 670 26.97 28.58 19.75
CA LEU A 670 28.18 28.02 19.14
C LEU A 670 29.48 28.27 19.95
N PRO A 671 29.74 29.47 20.51
CA PRO A 671 30.92 29.68 21.36
C PRO A 671 30.90 28.82 22.63
N ARG A 672 29.71 28.58 23.20
CA ARG A 672 29.55 27.71 24.37
C ARG A 672 29.79 26.25 23.99
N ILE A 673 29.22 25.81 22.86
CA ILE A 673 29.39 24.45 22.32
C ILE A 673 30.86 24.19 21.99
N GLU A 674 31.57 25.12 21.34
CA GLU A 674 33.00 25.03 21.02
C GLU A 674 33.83 24.77 22.28
N ARG A 675 33.59 25.53 23.35
CA ARG A 675 34.33 25.36 24.61
C ARG A 675 34.20 23.94 25.16
N PHE A 676 33.02 23.34 25.06
CA PHE A 676 32.80 21.96 25.50
C PHE A 676 33.32 20.93 24.48
N ALA A 677 33.24 21.19 23.18
CA ALA A 677 33.85 20.36 22.13
C ALA A 677 35.36 20.21 22.35
N THR A 678 36.05 21.30 22.67
CA THR A 678 37.48 21.28 22.99
C THR A 678 37.76 20.59 24.32
N ARG A 679 36.94 20.82 25.35
CA ARG A 679 37.12 20.22 26.68
C ARG A 679 36.93 18.69 26.68
N TYR A 680 35.93 18.20 25.94
CA TYR A 680 35.60 16.77 25.88
C TYR A 680 36.33 16.04 24.74
N ASP A 681 36.99 16.79 23.86
CA ASP A 681 37.63 16.30 22.64
C ASP A 681 36.65 15.53 21.74
N ILE A 682 35.50 16.17 21.46
CA ILE A 682 34.42 15.61 20.65
C ILE A 682 34.15 16.55 19.47
N GLN A 683 34.04 16.01 18.26
CA GLN A 683 33.69 16.78 17.07
C GLN A 683 32.20 17.15 17.09
N VAL A 684 31.86 18.32 16.57
CA VAL A 684 30.47 18.79 16.47
C VAL A 684 30.20 19.21 15.03
N ALA A 685 29.29 18.49 14.38
CA ALA A 685 28.86 18.76 13.02
C ALA A 685 27.47 19.44 13.05
N ILE A 686 27.42 20.74 12.78
CA ILE A 686 26.17 21.51 12.74
C ILE A 686 25.37 21.09 11.49
N HIS A 687 24.13 20.66 11.68
CA HIS A 687 23.23 20.11 10.66
C HIS A 687 22.39 21.22 10.01
N ASN A 688 22.25 21.20 8.67
CA ASN A 688 21.38 22.12 7.96
C ASN A 688 19.96 21.55 7.77
N HIS A 689 18.93 22.39 7.96
CA HIS A 689 17.53 21.96 8.04
C HIS A 689 16.65 22.41 6.86
N GLY A 690 17.23 22.97 5.81
CA GLY A 690 16.54 23.33 4.57
C GLY A 690 15.80 24.65 4.67
N PRO A 691 15.00 25.03 3.65
CA PRO A 691 14.48 26.39 3.49
C PRO A 691 13.51 26.83 4.60
N GLU A 692 13.04 25.90 5.43
CA GLU A 692 12.18 26.20 6.59
C GLU A 692 12.97 26.71 7.82
N ASP A 693 14.27 26.44 7.89
CA ASP A 693 15.10 26.77 9.05
C ASP A 693 15.58 28.22 9.02
N LYS A 694 15.48 28.91 10.16
CA LYS A 694 15.80 30.34 10.28
C LYS A 694 17.28 30.61 10.55
N HIS A 695 18.04 29.60 10.95
CA HIS A 695 19.40 29.74 11.43
C HIS A 695 20.41 29.09 10.46
N PHE A 696 20.12 27.86 10.03
CA PHE A 696 20.98 27.06 9.17
C PHE A 696 20.18 26.40 8.03
N PRO A 697 19.58 27.18 7.12
CA PRO A 697 18.85 26.60 6.00
C PRO A 697 19.75 25.85 5.03
N SER A 698 20.94 26.38 4.73
CA SER A 698 21.90 25.78 3.80
C SER A 698 23.24 25.43 4.48
N PRO A 699 24.07 24.56 3.84
CA PRO A 699 25.44 24.30 4.29
C PRO A 699 26.31 25.55 4.42
N TYR A 700 26.09 26.56 3.58
CA TYR A 700 26.91 27.78 3.59
C TYR A 700 26.66 28.66 4.82
N ASP A 701 25.43 28.65 5.36
CA ASP A 701 25.11 29.35 6.61
C ASP A 701 25.90 28.76 7.78
N VAL A 702 25.99 27.43 7.82
CA VAL A 702 26.80 26.70 8.80
C VAL A 702 28.27 27.02 8.63
N LEU A 703 28.82 26.90 7.41
CA LEU A 703 30.23 27.19 7.13
C LEU A 703 30.60 28.61 7.56
N GLN A 704 29.74 29.59 7.29
CA GLN A 704 29.94 30.95 7.75
C GLN A 704 29.98 31.06 9.27
N ALA A 705 29.10 30.35 9.97
CA ALA A 705 29.01 30.40 11.43
C ALA A 705 30.20 29.70 12.12
N VAL A 706 30.75 28.63 11.54
CA VAL A 706 31.83 27.84 12.16
C VAL A 706 33.24 28.20 11.68
N ARG A 707 33.39 29.05 10.64
CA ARG A 707 34.69 29.33 9.99
C ARG A 707 35.82 29.73 10.94
N ASN A 708 35.49 30.49 12.00
CA ASN A 708 36.45 31.03 12.97
C ASN A 708 36.52 30.21 14.28
N LEU A 709 35.76 29.11 14.38
CA LEU A 709 35.75 28.25 15.56
C LEU A 709 36.81 27.15 15.45
N ASP A 710 37.12 26.48 16.56
CA ASP A 710 38.02 25.32 16.65
C ASP A 710 37.71 24.30 15.53
N ARG A 711 38.74 23.61 15.04
CA ARG A 711 38.62 22.61 13.96
C ARG A 711 37.63 21.48 14.25
N ARG A 712 37.30 21.24 15.52
CA ARG A 712 36.27 20.27 15.94
C ARG A 712 34.86 20.73 15.61
N MET A 713 34.63 22.01 15.38
CA MET A 713 33.36 22.57 14.94
C MET A 713 33.27 22.54 13.41
N GLY A 714 32.28 21.86 12.87
CA GLY A 714 32.12 21.71 11.43
C GLY A 714 30.67 21.54 11.03
N LEU A 715 30.49 20.95 9.85
CA LEU A 715 29.22 20.85 9.12
C LEU A 715 28.83 19.39 8.96
N CYS A 716 27.54 19.12 9.20
CA CYS A 716 26.85 17.94 8.69
C CYS A 716 25.96 18.36 7.52
N ILE A 717 26.30 17.92 6.29
CA ILE A 717 25.46 18.20 5.12
C ILE A 717 24.31 17.22 5.08
N ASP A 718 23.08 17.71 5.09
CA ASP A 718 21.90 16.94 4.71
C ASP A 718 21.57 17.21 3.25
N ILE A 719 21.85 16.23 2.39
CA ILE A 719 21.79 16.44 0.94
C ILE A 719 20.36 16.76 0.48
N GLY A 720 19.34 16.17 1.12
CA GLY A 720 17.93 16.42 0.82
C GLY A 720 17.48 17.82 1.24
N HIS A 721 17.94 18.33 2.39
CA HIS A 721 17.67 19.73 2.76
C HIS A 721 18.42 20.72 1.87
N THR A 722 19.66 20.38 1.49
CA THR A 722 20.54 21.22 0.68
C THR A 722 20.00 21.46 -0.74
N VAL A 723 19.54 20.42 -1.44
CA VAL A 723 18.98 20.61 -2.78
C VAL A 723 17.69 21.44 -2.77
N ARG A 724 16.92 21.38 -1.68
CA ARG A 724 15.67 22.14 -1.50
C ARG A 724 15.91 23.64 -1.30
N THR A 725 17.10 24.05 -0.88
CA THR A 725 17.50 25.48 -0.89
C THR A 725 17.96 25.96 -2.26
N GLY A 726 18.00 25.07 -3.26
CA GLY A 726 18.60 25.36 -4.57
C GLY A 726 20.13 25.34 -4.55
N THR A 727 20.73 24.83 -3.48
CA THR A 727 22.19 24.76 -3.33
C THR A 727 22.75 23.53 -4.03
N ASP A 728 23.79 23.74 -4.85
CA ASP A 728 24.55 22.65 -5.45
C ASP A 728 25.29 21.86 -4.35
N VAL A 729 24.88 20.62 -4.15
CA VAL A 729 25.37 19.77 -3.07
C VAL A 729 26.80 19.28 -3.31
N ALA A 730 27.19 18.97 -4.55
CA ALA A 730 28.55 18.53 -4.86
C ALA A 730 29.52 19.69 -4.64
N ARG A 731 29.15 20.89 -5.10
CA ARG A 731 29.93 22.09 -4.82
C ARG A 731 30.00 22.43 -3.33
N ALA A 732 28.90 22.30 -2.59
CA ALA A 732 28.90 22.54 -1.15
C ALA A 732 29.82 21.56 -0.39
N ILE A 733 29.91 20.30 -0.84
CA ILE A 733 30.86 19.31 -0.30
C ILE A 733 32.30 19.77 -0.57
N ALA A 734 32.62 20.17 -1.80
CA ALA A 734 33.95 20.66 -2.16
C ALA A 734 34.35 21.89 -1.34
N ASP A 735 33.44 22.86 -1.21
CA ASP A 735 33.67 24.11 -0.48
C ASP A 735 33.79 23.89 1.03
N ALA A 736 33.12 22.87 1.57
CA ALA A 736 33.20 22.53 3.00
C ALA A 736 34.59 22.00 3.38
N GLY A 737 35.26 21.27 2.50
CA GLY A 737 36.61 20.74 2.71
C GLY A 737 36.76 20.05 4.09
N PRO A 738 37.81 20.35 4.88
CA PRO A 738 38.01 19.75 6.20
C PRO A 738 36.93 20.06 7.25
N ARG A 739 36.00 21.00 6.96
CA ARG A 739 34.86 21.30 7.84
C ARG A 739 33.69 20.35 7.59
N LEU A 740 33.69 19.52 6.54
CA LEU A 740 32.70 18.45 6.38
C LEU A 740 33.04 17.30 7.33
N LEU A 741 32.30 17.21 8.44
CA LEU A 741 32.56 16.22 9.48
C LEU A 741 31.59 15.04 9.42
N ASP A 742 30.41 15.23 8.84
CA ASP A 742 29.36 14.23 8.71
C ASP A 742 28.47 14.53 7.48
N MET A 743 27.73 13.55 6.98
CA MET A 743 26.79 13.75 5.87
C MET A 743 25.59 12.82 6.00
N HIS A 744 24.39 13.40 5.96
CA HIS A 744 23.13 12.67 5.95
C HIS A 744 22.59 12.54 4.53
N ALA A 745 22.48 11.32 4.06
CA ALA A 745 21.93 11.01 2.73
C ALA A 745 20.40 10.82 2.78
N LYS A 746 19.72 11.49 1.85
CA LYS A 746 18.30 11.34 1.50
C LYS A 746 18.19 11.61 0.01
N ASP A 747 17.18 11.10 -0.67
CA ASP A 747 16.98 11.41 -2.08
C ASP A 747 15.55 11.86 -2.32
N LEU A 748 15.36 12.72 -3.32
CA LEU A 748 14.09 13.40 -3.62
C LEU A 748 13.78 13.24 -5.10
N ARG A 749 12.57 12.80 -5.44
CA ARG A 749 12.10 12.77 -6.83
C ARG A 749 11.87 14.18 -7.38
N ASP A 750 11.48 15.11 -6.51
CA ASP A 750 11.39 16.54 -6.81
C ASP A 750 12.26 17.30 -5.80
N LEU A 751 13.33 17.93 -6.30
CA LEU A 751 14.31 18.63 -5.49
C LEU A 751 13.74 19.79 -4.65
N LYS A 752 12.50 20.22 -4.88
CA LYS A 752 11.84 21.30 -4.12
C LYS A 752 10.85 20.78 -3.07
N VAL A 753 10.30 19.58 -3.26
CA VAL A 753 9.20 19.04 -2.45
C VAL A 753 9.74 18.07 -1.40
N LYS A 754 9.58 18.41 -0.12
CA LYS A 754 10.06 17.60 1.02
C LYS A 754 9.47 16.19 1.02
N GLU A 755 8.21 16.08 0.63
CA GLU A 755 7.41 14.87 0.64
C GLU A 755 7.79 13.91 -0.49
N SER A 756 8.63 14.34 -1.45
CA SER A 756 9.09 13.52 -2.58
C SER A 756 10.24 12.57 -2.22
N GLN A 757 10.49 12.33 -0.93
CA GLN A 757 11.54 11.42 -0.46
C GLN A 757 11.39 10.03 -1.07
N CYS A 758 12.51 9.49 -1.53
CA CYS A 758 12.59 8.18 -2.16
C CYS A 758 13.87 7.44 -1.72
N ILE A 759 14.05 6.21 -2.22
CA ILE A 759 15.26 5.43 -1.98
C ILE A 759 16.46 6.16 -2.60
N VAL A 760 17.57 6.22 -1.86
CA VAL A 760 18.79 6.90 -2.32
C VAL A 760 19.30 6.25 -3.60
N GLY A 761 19.42 7.04 -4.66
CA GLY A 761 19.80 6.60 -6.01
C GLY A 761 18.62 6.45 -6.98
N GLU A 762 17.37 6.58 -6.51
CA GLU A 762 16.19 6.59 -7.36
C GLU A 762 15.63 7.99 -7.63
N GLY A 763 16.12 9.01 -6.94
CA GLY A 763 15.65 10.38 -7.06
C GLY A 763 16.50 11.22 -8.02
N ALA A 764 16.36 12.53 -7.90
CA ALA A 764 17.00 13.52 -8.75
C ALA A 764 18.28 14.11 -8.14
N ILE A 765 18.65 13.73 -6.91
CA ILE A 765 19.89 14.21 -6.29
C ILE A 765 21.08 13.49 -6.96
N PRO A 766 22.17 14.20 -7.31
CA PRO A 766 23.28 13.61 -8.04
C PRO A 766 24.19 12.76 -7.14
N ILE A 767 23.68 11.60 -6.70
CA ILE A 767 24.39 10.68 -5.79
C ILE A 767 25.77 10.27 -6.34
N PRO A 768 25.94 9.86 -7.62
CA PRO A 768 27.25 9.49 -8.13
C PRO A 768 28.29 10.62 -8.05
N GLU A 769 27.88 11.86 -8.36
CA GLU A 769 28.75 13.04 -8.34
C GLU A 769 29.14 13.41 -6.90
N ILE A 770 28.20 13.28 -5.95
CA ILE A 770 28.47 13.43 -4.51
C ILE A 770 29.54 12.44 -4.05
N PHE A 771 29.43 11.16 -4.41
CA PHE A 771 30.42 10.15 -4.04
C PHE A 771 31.77 10.39 -4.71
N GLN A 772 31.80 10.83 -5.97
CA GLN A 772 33.04 11.24 -6.64
C GLN A 772 33.69 12.42 -5.92
N GLN A 773 32.90 13.40 -5.50
CA GLN A 773 33.41 14.58 -4.79
C GLN A 773 33.92 14.26 -3.38
N LEU A 774 33.35 13.25 -2.71
CA LEU A 774 33.85 12.76 -1.41
C LEU A 774 35.15 11.95 -1.52
N GLN A 775 35.47 11.46 -2.73
CA GLN A 775 36.71 10.74 -3.02
C GLN A 775 37.83 11.67 -3.54
N ALA A 776 37.47 12.85 -4.05
CA ALA A 776 38.39 13.88 -4.55
C ALA A 776 38.98 14.71 -3.41
#